data_AF-A0A9W7Y6V7-F1
#
_entry.id   AF-A0A9W7Y6V7-F1
#
_cell.length_a   1.000
_cell.length_b   1.000
_cell.length_c   1.000
_cell.angle_alpha   90.00
_cell.angle_beta   90.00
_cell.angle_gamma   90.00
#
_symmetry.space_group_name_H-M   'P 1'
#
loop_
_entity.id
_entity.type
_entity.pdbx_description
1 polymer ?
#
loop_
_entity_poly.entity_id
_entity_poly.type
_entity_poly.pdbx_seq_one_letter_code
_entity_poly.pdbx_strand_id
1 'polypeptide(L)'
;VVDEYPKAATQLLASEDVQFFVALGKRRGQKPFPFISVLDADFGAQLQKDAIWQSEDLGTVVDGDPQRVGIQQGPVSAQYAVVIDEPVKSILDGIYHSHIESLTDILHCGDKSSIPVIEYIGAEPAAVSLPATVQEQISESRRVYWMPLREDQLPELDTWLLALAGPRKSWLHALVTTPHFAQGDRIVDNYARRVLRPRSGRKVTVHIENGLPSSVEIANAAGVLELEASCSADRTIRLTIHHTTVHSVVVPLPLVLAYEPSHVHAPIHRGIHTDNNPETDFAISVWTVSADEPTTYVDIADANEAVRDEFTITSGHSRAFCDAVGNRAWQYAVSRDGRMLAPMEFMQISAMRCLQRVINSTIFGSGQSNVIHIDNRLEFEDGVDALCVGDTISVTARIDCMVNVKSGKRLMLTASFGRAGQKIGAMKSTFLSRFHYLDAPRTFQYHRNQKIAISLASVAEVAVLEAKEWFFYLGDTRVTIELGMDIEFCLDSEYRFAKEGVYSSIVTTGTVSVKARGSRRVHIADVDYRWGRAAKNPVVEYLNRHRVADDGHLFDDGGYSLTTAANAKLAMATAPASNWNYAKYSLDCNPIHTNPYIADYSGLPEMIAHGLRTAASTRAIVETIAAKGRVERTRAYEVAFIDMVLPRDRLSTELFHVGMKRGRMLVKGRTSKEGGGPVMDVTAEVDQPKTAYVFTGQGSQEPGIGMALYEQSAEARGIWDRANKHMLDTYDIDLLDIVRTNPKELTIYFHGKAGERVQGNYMALSKRVPDDSYMDGFKQTPLIPGITAQSCSHTFLSSTGLLDATQFTQVALTVSAMAAVADMRAKGLVQSDAMFAGHSLGEHCALAAMADIFAVEDVVDITFYRGLLMQSAVPRDEQGRSEFGMAAVDPSRVAKGFGEDQLHLVVDAINAASPGLLEIVNYNVRGHQYVAAGTLTNLAVLRLVLDAIAATGVPTAEAVSTVLTGPIGTEAVRSKATIPLHGIDAPFHSQLFAGHVPDLREALRTKLHDGTVSPDMLGRRYIPNLTAVPFEVTRAYFETVYMLT
;
A
#
# COMPACT_ATOMS: atom_id res chain seq x y z
N VAL A 1 22.61 35.29 -45.42
CA VAL A 1 23.93 34.71 -45.06
C VAL A 1 25.05 35.30 -45.90
N VAL A 2 25.09 35.13 -47.23
CA VAL A 2 26.18 35.71 -48.06
C VAL A 2 26.20 37.25 -47.99
N ASP A 3 25.04 37.90 -47.95
CA ASP A 3 24.95 39.36 -47.78
C ASP A 3 25.46 39.84 -46.40
N GLU A 4 25.37 38.98 -45.39
CA GLU A 4 25.78 39.26 -43.99
C GLU A 4 27.25 38.90 -43.74
N TYR A 5 27.80 37.97 -44.52
CA TYR A 5 29.20 37.55 -44.53
C TYR A 5 29.78 37.66 -45.95
N PRO A 6 30.04 38.88 -46.46
CA PRO A 6 30.42 39.08 -47.87
C PRO A 6 31.70 38.35 -48.27
N LYS A 7 32.62 38.16 -47.32
CA LYS A 7 33.86 37.41 -47.53
C LYS A 7 33.61 35.95 -47.90
N ALA A 8 32.49 35.35 -47.49
CA ALA A 8 32.13 33.98 -47.85
C ALA A 8 31.91 33.78 -49.37
N ALA A 9 31.62 34.85 -50.12
CA ALA A 9 31.50 34.77 -51.58
C ALA A 9 32.87 34.68 -52.30
N THR A 10 33.94 35.16 -51.66
CA THR A 10 35.27 35.28 -52.27
C THR A 10 36.33 34.39 -51.62
N GLN A 11 36.08 33.95 -50.39
CA GLN A 11 37.00 33.15 -49.61
C GLN A 11 36.74 31.66 -49.86
N LEU A 12 37.81 30.92 -50.16
CA LEU A 12 37.76 29.46 -50.24
C LEU A 12 37.49 28.85 -48.86
N LEU A 13 36.89 27.67 -48.83
CA LEU A 13 36.65 26.93 -47.59
C LEU A 13 37.97 26.70 -46.83
N ALA A 14 37.95 26.90 -45.52
CA ALA A 14 39.08 26.56 -44.67
C ALA A 14 39.29 25.04 -44.66
N SER A 15 40.51 24.60 -44.31
CA SER A 15 40.82 23.17 -44.30
C SER A 15 39.93 22.38 -43.33
N GLU A 16 39.59 23.00 -42.19
CA GLU A 16 38.68 22.42 -41.20
C GLU A 16 37.26 22.25 -41.75
N ASP A 17 36.77 23.24 -42.52
CA ASP A 17 35.43 23.21 -43.12
C ASP A 17 35.31 22.17 -44.23
N VAL A 18 36.39 21.96 -45.02
CA VAL A 18 36.44 20.89 -46.03
C VAL A 18 36.36 19.52 -45.35
N GLN A 19 37.12 19.30 -44.27
CA GLN A 19 37.05 18.05 -43.50
C GLN A 19 35.66 17.84 -42.89
N PHE A 20 35.07 18.90 -42.34
CA PHE A 20 33.72 18.87 -41.79
C PHE A 20 32.68 18.53 -42.88
N PHE A 21 32.74 19.15 -44.05
CA PHE A 21 31.82 18.88 -45.17
C PHE A 21 31.93 17.43 -45.67
N VAL A 22 33.15 16.91 -45.83
CA VAL A 22 33.37 15.50 -46.20
C VAL A 22 32.85 14.56 -45.11
N ALA A 23 33.04 14.90 -43.84
CA ALA A 23 32.52 14.12 -42.71
C ALA A 23 30.98 14.11 -42.67
N LEU A 24 30.31 15.20 -43.05
CA LEU A 24 28.84 15.24 -43.18
C LEU A 24 28.33 14.20 -44.19
N GLY A 25 29.02 14.04 -45.33
CA GLY A 25 28.70 13.02 -46.34
C GLY A 25 28.86 11.57 -45.85
N LYS A 26 29.60 11.36 -44.75
CA LYS A 26 29.84 10.05 -44.12
C LYS A 26 28.93 9.78 -42.91
N ARG A 27 28.02 10.70 -42.54
CA ARG A 27 27.14 10.58 -41.36
C ARG A 27 26.14 9.41 -41.49
N ARG A 28 26.00 8.61 -40.42
CA ARG A 28 24.99 7.54 -40.34
C ARG A 28 23.58 8.13 -40.21
N GLY A 29 22.59 7.49 -40.84
CA GLY A 29 21.19 7.90 -40.80
C GLY A 29 20.82 9.02 -41.79
N GLN A 30 21.72 9.37 -42.70
CA GLN A 30 21.49 10.34 -43.77
C GLN A 30 21.63 9.65 -45.13
N LYS A 31 20.80 10.07 -46.10
CA LYS A 31 20.95 9.64 -47.50
C LYS A 31 22.33 10.08 -48.02
N PRO A 32 23.11 9.21 -48.69
CA PRO A 32 24.40 9.58 -49.26
C PRO A 32 24.29 10.80 -50.17
N PHE A 33 25.36 11.58 -50.27
CA PHE A 33 25.39 12.70 -51.21
C PHE A 33 25.20 12.17 -52.65
N PRO A 34 24.37 12.85 -53.48
CA PRO A 34 24.16 12.48 -54.88
C PRO A 34 25.31 12.98 -55.78
N PHE A 35 26.52 13.09 -55.22
CA PHE A 35 27.74 13.52 -55.90
C PHE A 35 28.96 13.05 -55.10
N ILE A 36 30.10 12.99 -55.78
CA ILE A 36 31.39 12.66 -55.16
C ILE A 36 32.00 13.93 -54.59
N SER A 37 32.15 13.97 -53.26
CA SER A 37 32.64 15.15 -52.54
C SER A 37 34.17 15.24 -52.49
N VAL A 38 34.86 14.10 -52.52
CA VAL A 38 36.32 13.99 -52.49
C VAL A 38 36.78 12.68 -53.13
N LEU A 39 37.96 12.70 -53.77
CA LEU A 39 38.64 11.50 -54.27
C LEU A 39 39.66 11.03 -53.23
N ASP A 40 39.20 10.21 -52.29
CA ASP A 40 40.01 9.63 -51.20
C ASP A 40 39.96 8.08 -51.24
N ALA A 41 40.46 7.43 -50.19
CA ALA A 41 40.39 5.97 -50.04
C ALA A 41 38.95 5.42 -50.07
N ASP A 42 37.94 6.27 -49.81
CA ASP A 42 36.53 5.90 -49.81
C ASP A 42 35.83 6.16 -51.16
N PHE A 43 36.55 6.62 -52.20
CA PHE A 43 35.94 6.93 -53.51
C PHE A 43 35.12 5.78 -54.09
N GLY A 44 35.69 4.56 -54.08
CA GLY A 44 34.97 3.37 -54.58
C GLY A 44 33.68 3.10 -53.82
N ALA A 45 33.70 3.32 -52.49
CA ALA A 45 32.51 3.21 -51.67
C ALA A 45 31.50 4.32 -52.00
N GLN A 46 31.93 5.58 -52.14
CA GLN A 46 31.05 6.70 -52.50
C GLN A 46 30.39 6.51 -53.88
N LEU A 47 31.12 5.94 -54.84
CA LEU A 47 30.62 5.71 -56.20
C LEU A 47 29.53 4.64 -56.27
N GLN A 48 29.64 3.58 -55.47
CA GLN A 48 28.71 2.44 -55.50
C GLN A 48 27.58 2.53 -54.48
N LYS A 49 27.70 3.44 -53.50
CA LYS A 49 26.72 3.55 -52.41
C LYS A 49 25.42 4.15 -52.92
N ASP A 50 24.31 3.45 -52.68
CA ASP A 50 22.95 3.92 -52.98
C ASP A 50 22.77 4.35 -54.46
N ALA A 51 23.16 3.47 -55.38
CA ALA A 51 23.28 3.76 -56.82
C ALA A 51 22.13 3.21 -57.70
N ILE A 52 21.07 2.64 -57.12
CA ILE A 52 19.97 2.01 -57.87
C ILE A 52 18.68 2.84 -57.82
N TRP A 53 18.35 3.49 -56.69
CA TRP A 53 17.08 4.20 -56.53
C TRP A 53 16.87 5.31 -57.58
N GLN A 54 17.96 5.85 -58.15
CA GLN A 54 17.95 6.84 -59.21
C GLN A 54 17.22 6.35 -60.47
N SER A 55 17.17 5.03 -60.73
CA SER A 55 16.42 4.49 -61.87
C SER A 55 14.91 4.61 -61.70
N GLU A 56 14.41 4.73 -60.47
CA GLU A 56 12.99 4.88 -60.14
C GLU A 56 12.57 6.35 -60.01
N ASP A 57 13.52 7.29 -59.96
CA ASP A 57 13.26 8.73 -59.82
C ASP A 57 14.28 9.57 -60.61
N LEU A 58 14.14 9.56 -61.94
CA LEU A 58 15.00 10.31 -62.85
C LEU A 58 14.95 11.83 -62.62
N GLY A 59 13.89 12.37 -62.00
CA GLY A 59 13.78 13.80 -61.70
C GLY A 59 14.87 14.31 -60.75
N THR A 60 15.53 13.40 -60.02
CA THR A 60 16.64 13.70 -59.12
C THR A 60 18.02 13.56 -59.76
N VAL A 61 18.08 13.07 -60.99
CA VAL A 61 19.31 12.83 -61.75
C VAL A 61 19.61 14.06 -62.60
N VAL A 62 20.90 14.39 -62.73
CA VAL A 62 21.35 15.48 -63.60
C VAL A 62 20.80 15.27 -65.01
N ASP A 63 20.12 16.29 -65.53
CA ASP A 63 19.44 16.33 -66.83
C ASP A 63 18.26 15.36 -67.00
N GLY A 64 17.86 14.63 -65.95
CA GLY A 64 16.86 13.56 -66.05
C GLY A 64 17.30 12.39 -66.94
N ASP A 65 18.61 12.22 -67.12
CA ASP A 65 19.18 11.32 -68.13
C ASP A 65 19.26 9.86 -67.63
N PRO A 66 18.50 8.92 -68.23
CA PRO A 66 18.56 7.51 -67.85
C PRO A 66 19.90 6.83 -68.20
N GLN A 67 20.76 7.44 -69.02
CA GLN A 67 22.10 6.91 -69.28
C GLN A 67 23.07 7.08 -68.09
N ARG A 68 22.67 7.82 -67.06
CA ARG A 68 23.48 8.08 -65.86
C ARG A 68 23.13 7.19 -64.66
N VAL A 69 22.14 6.31 -64.79
CA VAL A 69 21.63 5.49 -63.68
C VAL A 69 21.91 4.01 -63.88
N GLY A 70 22.05 3.29 -62.77
CA GLY A 70 22.13 1.83 -62.80
C GLY A 70 20.74 1.21 -62.87
N ILE A 71 20.39 0.58 -63.99
CA ILE A 71 19.16 -0.20 -64.15
C ILE A 71 19.50 -1.69 -64.06
N GLN A 72 18.92 -2.38 -63.09
CA GLN A 72 19.10 -3.83 -62.96
C GLN A 72 18.18 -4.54 -63.95
N GLN A 73 18.75 -5.22 -64.95
CA GLN A 73 17.97 -6.01 -65.91
C GLN A 73 18.70 -7.27 -66.33
N GLY A 74 17.98 -8.39 -66.36
CA GLY A 74 18.50 -9.67 -66.84
C GLY A 74 18.62 -9.68 -68.36
N PRO A 75 19.75 -10.12 -68.95
CA PRO A 75 19.94 -10.09 -70.41
C PRO A 75 18.96 -10.99 -71.16
N VAL A 76 18.52 -12.11 -70.56
CA VAL A 76 17.57 -13.04 -71.18
C VAL A 76 16.13 -12.56 -71.03
N SER A 77 15.75 -11.99 -69.88
CA SER A 77 14.39 -11.51 -69.63
C SER A 77 14.06 -10.25 -70.44
N ALA A 78 15.05 -9.45 -70.80
CA ALA A 78 14.88 -8.20 -71.53
C ALA A 78 14.14 -8.38 -72.87
N GLN A 79 14.32 -9.51 -73.56
CA GLN A 79 13.62 -9.77 -74.84
C GLN A 79 12.11 -9.95 -74.69
N TYR A 80 11.61 -10.23 -73.48
CA TYR A 80 10.19 -10.44 -73.21
C TYR A 80 9.51 -9.20 -72.61
N ALA A 81 10.27 -8.24 -72.09
CA ALA A 81 9.76 -6.98 -71.53
C ALA A 81 9.65 -5.91 -72.64
N VAL A 82 8.67 -6.07 -73.53
CA VAL A 82 8.50 -5.23 -74.74
C VAL A 82 7.35 -4.22 -74.66
N VAL A 83 6.48 -4.33 -73.66
CA VAL A 83 5.35 -3.42 -73.42
C VAL A 83 5.63 -2.62 -72.15
N ILE A 84 5.58 -1.29 -72.27
CA ILE A 84 5.76 -0.38 -71.14
C ILE A 84 4.42 -0.23 -70.40
N ASP A 85 4.47 -0.10 -69.07
CA ASP A 85 3.30 0.08 -68.19
C ASP A 85 2.23 -1.02 -68.30
N GLU A 86 2.63 -2.23 -68.72
CA GLU A 86 1.71 -3.36 -68.71
C GLU A 86 1.30 -3.69 -67.26
N PRO A 87 0.00 -3.71 -66.92
CA PRO A 87 -0.43 -4.03 -65.57
C PRO A 87 0.07 -5.40 -65.13
N VAL A 88 0.62 -5.50 -63.92
CA VAL A 88 1.14 -6.78 -63.37
C VAL A 88 0.11 -7.90 -63.45
N LYS A 89 -1.17 -7.60 -63.25
CA LYS A 89 -2.28 -8.56 -63.40
C LYS A 89 -2.37 -9.11 -64.81
N SER A 90 -2.22 -8.27 -65.84
CA SER A 90 -2.22 -8.69 -67.25
C SER A 90 -1.08 -9.64 -67.55
N ILE A 91 0.15 -9.28 -67.13
CA ILE A 91 1.34 -10.11 -67.34
C ILE A 91 1.16 -11.50 -66.70
N LEU A 92 0.80 -11.51 -65.42
CA LEU A 92 0.67 -12.75 -64.65
C LEU A 92 -0.52 -13.59 -65.12
N ASP A 93 -1.67 -12.97 -65.41
CA ASP A 93 -2.83 -13.68 -65.94
C ASP A 93 -2.55 -14.22 -67.34
N GLY A 94 -1.84 -13.49 -68.19
CA GLY A 94 -1.47 -13.95 -69.53
C GLY A 94 -0.66 -15.24 -69.45
N ILE A 95 0.38 -15.26 -68.60
CA ILE A 95 1.18 -16.46 -68.35
C ILE A 95 0.33 -17.59 -67.76
N TYR A 96 -0.48 -17.27 -66.74
CA TYR A 96 -1.33 -18.23 -66.03
C TYR A 96 -2.37 -18.89 -66.95
N HIS A 97 -3.13 -18.11 -67.71
CA HIS A 97 -4.14 -18.63 -68.63
C HIS A 97 -3.51 -19.38 -69.81
N SER A 98 -2.37 -18.91 -70.33
CA SER A 98 -1.65 -19.63 -71.40
C SER A 98 -1.18 -21.01 -70.93
N HIS A 99 -0.71 -21.13 -69.69
CA HIS A 99 -0.41 -22.43 -69.09
C HIS A 99 -1.66 -23.29 -68.90
N ILE A 100 -2.79 -22.73 -68.44
CA ILE A 100 -4.05 -23.47 -68.30
C ILE A 100 -4.50 -24.01 -69.66
N GLU A 101 -4.52 -23.18 -70.70
CA GLU A 101 -4.91 -23.57 -72.06
C GLU A 101 -4.01 -24.71 -72.56
N SER A 102 -2.69 -24.53 -72.46
CA SER A 102 -1.71 -25.54 -72.87
C SER A 102 -1.87 -26.87 -72.12
N LEU A 103 -2.04 -26.82 -70.79
CA LEU A 103 -2.24 -28.02 -69.96
C LEU A 103 -3.59 -28.69 -70.24
N THR A 104 -4.64 -27.91 -70.51
CA THR A 104 -5.95 -28.46 -70.89
C THR A 104 -5.87 -29.19 -72.22
N ASP A 105 -5.16 -28.64 -73.20
CA ASP A 105 -4.96 -29.31 -74.49
C ASP A 105 -4.12 -30.59 -74.37
N ILE A 106 -3.02 -30.53 -73.61
CA ILE A 106 -2.07 -31.65 -73.48
C ILE A 106 -2.63 -32.79 -72.61
N LEU A 107 -3.22 -32.47 -71.45
CA LEU A 107 -3.60 -33.48 -70.44
C LEU A 107 -5.09 -33.84 -70.48
N HIS A 108 -5.93 -32.95 -71.03
CA HIS A 108 -7.39 -33.07 -71.02
C HIS A 108 -7.99 -33.04 -72.43
N CYS A 109 -7.18 -33.10 -73.49
CA CYS A 109 -7.62 -33.06 -74.89
C CYS A 109 -8.54 -31.87 -75.23
N GLY A 110 -8.36 -30.73 -74.55
CA GLY A 110 -9.21 -29.55 -74.70
C GLY A 110 -10.54 -29.60 -73.93
N ASP A 111 -10.87 -30.71 -73.26
CA ASP A 111 -12.11 -30.86 -72.50
C ASP A 111 -11.96 -30.36 -71.06
N LYS A 112 -12.39 -29.11 -70.82
CA LYS A 112 -12.42 -28.49 -69.48
C LYS A 112 -13.28 -29.24 -68.46
N SER A 113 -14.28 -30.03 -68.90
CA SER A 113 -15.14 -30.79 -67.98
C SER A 113 -14.44 -31.99 -67.35
N SER A 114 -13.33 -32.45 -67.96
CA SER A 114 -12.50 -33.53 -67.44
C SER A 114 -11.51 -33.07 -66.36
N ILE A 115 -11.40 -31.77 -66.09
CA ILE A 115 -10.56 -31.22 -65.01
C ILE A 115 -11.24 -31.51 -63.67
N PRO A 116 -10.56 -32.22 -62.74
CA PRO A 116 -11.14 -32.54 -61.43
C PRO A 116 -11.53 -31.28 -60.65
N VAL A 117 -12.80 -31.22 -60.23
CA VAL A 117 -13.29 -30.15 -59.35
C VAL A 117 -13.11 -30.61 -57.90
N ILE A 118 -12.32 -29.84 -57.16
CA ILE A 118 -12.14 -30.00 -55.72
C ILE A 118 -12.81 -28.84 -54.98
N GLU A 119 -13.13 -29.07 -53.71
CA GLU A 119 -13.77 -28.04 -52.87
C GLU A 119 -12.86 -26.80 -52.69
N TYR A 120 -11.59 -27.03 -52.34
CA TYR A 120 -10.56 -25.98 -52.26
C TYR A 120 -9.16 -26.56 -52.52
N ILE A 121 -8.24 -25.70 -52.96
CA ILE A 121 -6.83 -26.07 -53.21
C ILE A 121 -6.10 -26.16 -51.86
N GLY A 122 -5.44 -27.29 -51.59
CA GLY A 122 -4.77 -27.54 -50.31
C GLY A 122 -4.35 -29.00 -50.18
N ALA A 123 -3.71 -29.35 -49.07
CA ALA A 123 -3.30 -30.73 -48.79
C ALA A 123 -4.50 -31.69 -48.88
N GLU A 124 -4.30 -32.84 -49.52
CA GLU A 124 -5.33 -33.87 -49.59
C GLU A 124 -5.51 -34.54 -48.21
N PRO A 125 -6.76 -34.83 -47.79
CA PRO A 125 -7.01 -35.52 -46.54
C PRO A 125 -6.31 -36.89 -46.52
N ALA A 126 -5.50 -37.14 -45.50
CA ALA A 126 -4.90 -38.45 -45.28
C ALA A 126 -5.86 -39.36 -44.50
N ALA A 127 -5.96 -40.64 -44.91
CA ALA A 127 -6.65 -41.63 -44.11
C ALA A 127 -5.88 -41.88 -42.80
N VAL A 128 -6.56 -41.78 -41.66
CA VAL A 128 -6.00 -41.99 -40.33
C VAL A 128 -6.73 -43.12 -39.61
N SER A 129 -6.01 -43.86 -38.77
CA SER A 129 -6.57 -44.91 -37.93
C SER A 129 -6.51 -44.50 -36.47
N LEU A 130 -7.65 -44.54 -35.78
CA LEU A 130 -7.72 -44.27 -34.36
C LEU A 130 -7.20 -45.48 -33.54
N PRO A 131 -6.65 -45.25 -32.34
CA PRO A 131 -6.24 -46.34 -31.46
C PRO A 131 -7.44 -47.18 -31.04
N ALA A 132 -7.23 -48.48 -30.78
CA ALA A 132 -8.29 -49.42 -30.36
C ALA A 132 -8.97 -49.03 -29.03
N THR A 133 -8.39 -48.09 -28.28
CA THR A 133 -8.98 -47.50 -27.06
C THR A 133 -10.17 -46.59 -27.35
N VAL A 134 -10.30 -46.09 -28.58
CA VAL A 134 -11.47 -45.32 -29.03
C VAL A 134 -12.47 -46.29 -29.65
N GLN A 135 -13.68 -46.34 -29.09
CA GLN A 135 -14.76 -47.11 -29.72
C GLN A 135 -15.41 -46.26 -30.80
N GLU A 136 -15.68 -46.85 -31.96
CA GLU A 136 -16.31 -46.17 -33.08
C GLU A 136 -17.53 -46.93 -33.60
N GLN A 137 -18.54 -46.19 -34.03
CA GLN A 137 -19.70 -46.70 -34.75
C GLN A 137 -19.94 -45.80 -35.98
N ILE A 138 -19.71 -46.35 -37.16
CA ILE A 138 -19.78 -45.62 -38.43
C ILE A 138 -20.98 -46.13 -39.24
N SER A 139 -21.82 -45.22 -39.72
CA SER A 139 -22.88 -45.46 -40.70
C SER A 139 -22.85 -44.41 -41.81
N GLU A 140 -23.70 -44.55 -42.83
CA GLU A 140 -23.80 -43.57 -43.93
C GLU A 140 -24.23 -42.18 -43.46
N SER A 141 -25.03 -42.10 -42.39
CA SER A 141 -25.62 -40.87 -41.86
C SER A 141 -24.92 -40.30 -40.62
N ARG A 142 -24.08 -41.06 -39.93
CA ARG A 142 -23.36 -40.58 -38.73
C ARG A 142 -22.10 -41.38 -38.41
N ARG A 143 -21.18 -40.76 -37.69
CA ARG A 143 -20.04 -41.41 -37.02
C ARG A 143 -20.07 -41.07 -35.54
N VAL A 144 -20.02 -42.08 -34.68
CA VAL A 144 -20.05 -41.91 -33.24
C VAL A 144 -18.76 -42.45 -32.65
N TYR A 145 -18.11 -41.66 -31.81
CA TYR A 145 -16.87 -42.01 -31.13
C TYR A 145 -17.07 -41.93 -29.61
N TRP A 146 -16.60 -42.93 -28.87
CA TRP A 146 -16.54 -42.91 -27.41
C TRP A 146 -15.08 -42.85 -26.96
N MET A 147 -14.75 -41.77 -26.27
CA MET A 147 -13.40 -41.53 -25.77
C MET A 147 -13.13 -42.35 -24.50
N PRO A 148 -11.90 -42.90 -24.32
CA PRO A 148 -11.52 -43.64 -23.13
C PRO A 148 -11.56 -42.76 -21.87
N LEU A 149 -11.73 -43.36 -20.69
CA LEU A 149 -11.79 -42.63 -19.42
C LEU A 149 -10.43 -42.10 -18.94
N ARG A 150 -9.33 -42.69 -19.42
CA ARG A 150 -7.98 -42.29 -19.03
C ARG A 150 -7.36 -41.37 -20.09
N GLU A 151 -6.72 -40.29 -19.64
CA GLU A 151 -6.12 -39.30 -20.54
C GLU A 151 -4.92 -39.85 -21.32
N ASP A 152 -4.15 -40.78 -20.74
CA ASP A 152 -3.01 -41.44 -21.40
C ASP A 152 -3.41 -42.43 -22.51
N GLN A 153 -4.72 -42.66 -22.69
CA GLN A 153 -5.27 -43.53 -23.74
C GLN A 153 -5.94 -42.75 -24.87
N LEU A 154 -5.99 -41.42 -24.79
CA LEU A 154 -6.57 -40.56 -25.82
C LEU A 154 -5.75 -40.60 -27.11
N PRO A 155 -6.39 -40.48 -28.29
CA PRO A 155 -5.68 -40.34 -29.55
C PRO A 155 -4.81 -39.08 -29.57
N GLU A 156 -3.74 -39.12 -30.38
CA GLU A 156 -2.95 -37.93 -30.71
C GLU A 156 -3.84 -36.89 -31.41
N LEU A 157 -3.59 -35.60 -31.16
CA LEU A 157 -4.48 -34.50 -31.55
C LEU A 157 -4.72 -34.43 -33.06
N ASP A 158 -3.67 -34.44 -33.88
CA ASP A 158 -3.80 -34.35 -35.33
C ASP A 158 -4.50 -35.59 -35.91
N THR A 159 -4.15 -36.77 -35.39
CA THR A 159 -4.82 -38.03 -35.74
C THR A 159 -6.32 -37.97 -35.44
N TRP A 160 -6.69 -37.44 -34.27
CA TRP A 160 -8.08 -37.26 -33.87
C TRP A 160 -8.83 -36.27 -34.76
N LEU A 161 -8.26 -35.09 -35.00
CA LEU A 161 -8.90 -34.03 -35.78
C LEU A 161 -9.10 -34.45 -37.25
N LEU A 162 -8.15 -35.19 -37.84
CA LEU A 162 -8.29 -35.74 -39.18
C LEU A 162 -9.38 -36.81 -39.25
N ALA A 163 -9.47 -37.68 -38.23
CA ALA A 163 -10.54 -38.69 -38.14
C ALA A 163 -11.93 -38.02 -38.04
N LEU A 164 -12.01 -36.94 -37.24
CA LEU A 164 -13.21 -36.14 -37.06
C LEU A 164 -13.67 -35.46 -38.36
N ALA A 165 -12.74 -34.86 -39.10
CA ALA A 165 -13.01 -34.19 -40.38
C ALA A 165 -13.42 -35.16 -41.50
N GLY A 166 -12.88 -36.38 -41.48
CA GLY A 166 -13.15 -37.40 -42.49
C GLY A 166 -12.31 -37.28 -43.77
N PRO A 167 -12.53 -38.19 -44.73
CA PRO A 167 -11.62 -38.39 -45.86
C PRO A 167 -11.84 -37.42 -47.04
N ARG A 168 -12.73 -36.43 -46.91
CA ARG A 168 -13.07 -35.48 -47.98
C ARG A 168 -12.85 -34.05 -47.49
N LYS A 169 -12.35 -33.19 -48.38
CA LYS A 169 -12.28 -31.74 -48.13
C LYS A 169 -13.69 -31.21 -47.89
N SER A 170 -13.87 -30.51 -46.78
CA SER A 170 -15.13 -29.98 -46.29
C SER A 170 -14.87 -28.79 -45.37
N TRP A 171 -15.93 -28.09 -44.95
CA TRP A 171 -15.82 -27.01 -43.95
C TRP A 171 -15.16 -27.49 -42.66
N LEU A 172 -15.45 -28.72 -42.20
CA LEU A 172 -14.88 -29.28 -40.97
C LEU A 172 -13.40 -29.61 -41.15
N HIS A 173 -13.02 -30.14 -42.32
CA HIS A 173 -11.62 -30.35 -42.67
C HIS A 173 -10.86 -29.01 -42.69
N ALA A 174 -11.39 -27.97 -43.35
CA ALA A 174 -10.80 -26.64 -43.35
C ALA A 174 -10.70 -26.04 -41.94
N LEU A 175 -11.75 -26.20 -41.12
CA LEU A 175 -11.82 -25.70 -39.73
C LEU A 175 -10.72 -26.27 -38.84
N VAL A 176 -10.34 -27.55 -39.01
CA VAL A 176 -9.35 -28.20 -38.13
C VAL A 176 -7.94 -28.30 -38.72
N THR A 177 -7.77 -28.11 -40.04
CA THR A 177 -6.45 -28.24 -40.70
C THR A 177 -5.80 -26.90 -41.04
N THR A 178 -6.57 -25.83 -41.23
CA THR A 178 -5.99 -24.52 -41.54
C THR A 178 -5.21 -24.01 -40.32
N PRO A 179 -3.97 -23.53 -40.46
CA PRO A 179 -3.16 -23.09 -39.32
C PRO A 179 -3.75 -21.84 -38.63
N HIS A 180 -4.41 -20.97 -39.40
CA HIS A 180 -4.93 -19.70 -38.93
C HIS A 180 -6.27 -19.33 -39.58
N PHE A 181 -7.02 -18.46 -38.92
CA PHE A 181 -8.23 -17.84 -39.48
C PHE A 181 -7.94 -16.40 -39.89
N ALA A 182 -8.59 -15.94 -40.96
CA ALA A 182 -8.56 -14.53 -41.34
C ALA A 182 -9.56 -13.74 -40.48
N GLN A 183 -9.18 -12.57 -39.96
CA GLN A 183 -10.05 -11.68 -39.20
C GLN A 183 -9.80 -10.24 -39.64
N GLY A 184 -10.58 -9.76 -40.61
CA GLY A 184 -10.31 -8.47 -41.27
C GLY A 184 -8.98 -8.50 -42.03
N ASP A 185 -8.09 -7.58 -41.69
CA ASP A 185 -6.71 -7.48 -42.20
C ASP A 185 -5.70 -8.31 -41.39
N ARG A 186 -6.17 -9.05 -40.36
CA ARG A 186 -5.33 -9.84 -39.46
C ARG A 186 -5.49 -11.34 -39.67
N ILE A 187 -4.50 -12.07 -39.17
CA ILE A 187 -4.49 -13.52 -39.09
C ILE A 187 -4.49 -13.90 -37.61
N VAL A 188 -5.38 -14.81 -37.19
CA VAL A 188 -5.48 -15.29 -35.81
C VAL A 188 -5.32 -16.80 -35.73
N ASP A 189 -4.79 -17.31 -34.62
CA ASP A 189 -4.59 -18.74 -34.44
C ASP A 189 -5.90 -19.53 -34.50
N ASN A 190 -5.84 -20.71 -35.12
CA ASN A 190 -6.95 -21.64 -35.15
C ASN A 190 -7.25 -22.20 -33.75
N TYR A 191 -8.18 -21.59 -33.04
CA TYR A 191 -8.65 -22.05 -31.74
C TYR A 191 -9.52 -23.30 -31.82
N ALA A 192 -10.15 -23.60 -32.96
CA ALA A 192 -11.03 -24.76 -33.12
C ALA A 192 -10.26 -26.07 -32.91
N ARG A 193 -8.98 -26.12 -33.32
CA ARG A 193 -8.08 -27.25 -33.04
C ARG A 193 -7.94 -27.55 -31.55
N ARG A 194 -7.82 -26.51 -30.71
CA ARG A 194 -7.75 -26.67 -29.25
C ARG A 194 -9.11 -27.08 -28.68
N VAL A 195 -10.19 -26.40 -29.09
CA VAL A 195 -11.55 -26.65 -28.59
C VAL A 195 -12.05 -28.06 -28.94
N LEU A 196 -11.72 -28.59 -30.12
CA LEU A 196 -12.14 -29.92 -30.59
C LEU A 196 -11.19 -31.06 -30.18
N ARG A 197 -10.21 -30.81 -29.30
CA ARG A 197 -9.27 -31.83 -28.83
C ARG A 197 -9.99 -33.00 -28.14
N PRO A 198 -9.47 -34.23 -28.20
CA PRO A 198 -10.13 -35.38 -27.60
C PRO A 198 -10.10 -35.26 -26.06
N ARG A 199 -11.21 -35.63 -25.41
CA ARG A 199 -11.36 -35.54 -23.94
C ARG A 199 -11.89 -36.84 -23.36
N SER A 200 -11.41 -37.22 -22.19
CA SER A 200 -11.69 -38.52 -21.57
C SER A 200 -13.18 -38.77 -21.30
N GLY A 201 -13.74 -39.91 -21.70
CA GLY A 201 -15.14 -40.24 -21.40
C GLY A 201 -16.20 -39.37 -22.09
N ARG A 202 -15.85 -38.65 -23.15
CA ARG A 202 -16.79 -37.87 -23.97
C ARG A 202 -17.30 -38.72 -25.13
N LYS A 203 -18.55 -38.49 -25.52
CA LYS A 203 -19.16 -39.05 -26.72
C LYS A 203 -19.19 -37.97 -27.80
N VAL A 204 -18.62 -38.27 -28.95
CA VAL A 204 -18.56 -37.36 -30.10
C VAL A 204 -19.39 -37.95 -31.23
N THR A 205 -20.33 -37.19 -31.78
CA THR A 205 -21.21 -37.60 -32.87
C THR A 205 -21.03 -36.65 -34.05
N VAL A 206 -20.63 -37.17 -35.20
CA VAL A 206 -20.56 -36.43 -36.46
C VAL A 206 -21.75 -36.84 -37.31
N HIS A 207 -22.62 -35.91 -37.66
CA HIS A 207 -23.72 -36.12 -38.59
C HIS A 207 -23.22 -35.93 -40.03
N ILE A 208 -23.68 -36.79 -40.94
CA ILE A 208 -23.23 -36.83 -42.33
C ILE A 208 -24.43 -36.64 -43.26
N GLU A 209 -24.30 -35.71 -44.18
CA GLU A 209 -25.24 -35.46 -45.27
C GLU A 209 -24.49 -35.48 -46.60
N ASN A 210 -24.98 -36.24 -47.58
CA ASN A 210 -24.34 -36.40 -48.90
C ASN A 210 -22.86 -36.83 -48.84
N GLY A 211 -22.46 -37.57 -47.80
CA GLY A 211 -21.08 -38.02 -47.59
C GLY A 211 -20.12 -36.94 -47.06
N LEU A 212 -20.64 -35.79 -46.64
CA LEU A 212 -19.90 -34.70 -46.00
C LEU A 212 -20.42 -34.45 -44.57
N PRO A 213 -19.57 -33.98 -43.63
CA PRO A 213 -20.03 -33.65 -42.29
C PRO A 213 -21.01 -32.46 -42.33
N SER A 214 -22.17 -32.59 -41.68
CA SER A 214 -23.15 -31.50 -41.51
C SER A 214 -23.04 -30.84 -40.13
N SER A 215 -22.89 -31.65 -39.07
CA SER A 215 -22.67 -31.18 -37.70
C SER A 215 -21.80 -32.13 -36.88
N VAL A 216 -21.26 -31.62 -35.78
CA VAL A 216 -20.50 -32.33 -34.75
C VAL A 216 -21.08 -31.98 -33.39
N GLU A 217 -21.40 -32.99 -32.58
CA GLU A 217 -21.90 -32.85 -31.21
C GLU A 217 -20.98 -33.57 -30.24
N ILE A 218 -20.57 -32.91 -29.15
CA ILE A 218 -19.80 -33.51 -28.06
C ILE A 218 -20.64 -33.46 -26.80
N ALA A 219 -20.93 -34.64 -26.24
CA ALA A 219 -21.65 -34.79 -24.99
C ALA A 219 -20.78 -35.46 -23.91
N ASN A 220 -21.03 -35.10 -22.65
CA ASN A 220 -20.39 -35.75 -21.51
C ASN A 220 -20.98 -37.14 -21.24
N ALA A 221 -20.43 -37.85 -20.24
CA ALA A 221 -20.89 -39.18 -19.86
C ALA A 221 -22.37 -39.24 -19.42
N ALA A 222 -22.96 -38.12 -18.98
CA ALA A 222 -24.37 -38.00 -18.62
C ALA A 222 -25.28 -37.66 -19.82
N GLY A 223 -24.71 -37.50 -21.02
CA GLY A 223 -25.44 -37.14 -22.23
C GLY A 223 -25.75 -35.64 -22.36
N VAL A 224 -25.19 -34.79 -21.52
CA VAL A 224 -25.34 -33.34 -21.63
C VAL A 224 -24.42 -32.82 -22.73
N LEU A 225 -24.98 -32.06 -23.67
CA LEU A 225 -24.25 -31.44 -24.77
C LEU A 225 -23.29 -30.36 -24.22
N GLU A 226 -22.01 -30.46 -24.54
CA GLU A 226 -20.95 -29.52 -24.12
C GLU A 226 -20.46 -28.65 -25.28
N LEU A 227 -20.45 -29.18 -26.50
CA LEU A 227 -19.99 -28.50 -27.71
C LEU A 227 -20.80 -28.94 -28.92
N GLU A 228 -21.15 -28.00 -29.79
CA GLU A 228 -21.73 -28.25 -31.10
C GLU A 228 -20.98 -27.45 -32.17
N ALA A 229 -20.72 -28.04 -33.33
CA ALA A 229 -20.25 -27.33 -34.52
C ALA A 229 -21.13 -27.71 -35.71
N SER A 230 -21.67 -26.74 -36.45
CA SER A 230 -22.47 -26.99 -37.65
C SER A 230 -22.13 -25.98 -38.75
N CYS A 231 -22.36 -26.34 -40.00
CA CYS A 231 -22.25 -25.43 -41.13
C CYS A 231 -23.58 -25.34 -41.87
N SER A 232 -24.11 -24.12 -42.01
CA SER A 232 -25.33 -23.88 -42.78
C SER A 232 -25.04 -23.78 -44.28
N ALA A 233 -26.11 -23.81 -45.08
CA ALA A 233 -26.04 -23.79 -46.55
C ALA A 233 -25.41 -22.51 -47.12
N ASP A 234 -25.45 -21.41 -46.37
CA ASP A 234 -24.79 -20.13 -46.68
C ASP A 234 -23.28 -20.13 -46.36
N ARG A 235 -22.70 -21.28 -46.00
CA ARG A 235 -21.31 -21.46 -45.59
C ARG A 235 -20.94 -20.72 -44.30
N THR A 236 -21.93 -20.47 -43.43
CA THR A 236 -21.68 -20.01 -42.07
C THR A 236 -21.44 -21.21 -41.15
N ILE A 237 -20.27 -21.25 -40.50
CA ILE A 237 -19.96 -22.21 -39.45
C ILE A 237 -20.37 -21.61 -38.10
N ARG A 238 -21.17 -22.35 -37.33
CA ARG A 238 -21.52 -22.04 -35.95
C ARG A 238 -20.87 -23.05 -35.02
N LEU A 239 -19.94 -22.59 -34.19
CA LEU A 239 -19.31 -23.37 -33.12
C LEU A 239 -19.85 -22.88 -31.78
N THR A 240 -20.71 -23.67 -31.14
CA THR A 240 -21.38 -23.32 -29.88
C THR A 240 -20.76 -24.09 -28.72
N ILE A 241 -20.23 -23.38 -27.72
CA ILE A 241 -19.77 -23.97 -26.46
C ILE A 241 -20.87 -23.81 -25.42
N HIS A 242 -21.28 -24.91 -24.78
CA HIS A 242 -22.27 -24.87 -23.70
C HIS A 242 -21.59 -24.80 -22.34
N HIS A 243 -21.95 -23.80 -21.54
CA HIS A 243 -21.46 -23.63 -20.17
C HIS A 243 -22.61 -23.76 -19.18
N THR A 244 -22.48 -24.68 -18.23
CA THR A 244 -23.35 -24.73 -17.05
C THR A 244 -22.87 -23.67 -16.05
N THR A 245 -23.76 -22.80 -15.59
CA THR A 245 -23.46 -21.78 -14.57
C THR A 245 -23.40 -22.39 -13.16
N VAL A 246 -22.95 -21.62 -12.17
CA VAL A 246 -22.99 -22.02 -10.74
C VAL A 246 -24.40 -22.24 -10.19
N HIS A 247 -25.42 -21.78 -10.92
CA HIS A 247 -26.84 -21.97 -10.65
C HIS A 247 -27.44 -23.13 -11.48
N SER A 248 -26.61 -23.97 -12.08
CA SER A 248 -27.01 -25.13 -12.88
C SER A 248 -27.83 -24.79 -14.14
N VAL A 249 -27.73 -23.55 -14.66
CA VAL A 249 -28.37 -23.16 -15.92
C VAL A 249 -27.36 -23.27 -17.06
N VAL A 250 -27.77 -23.80 -18.21
CA VAL A 250 -26.87 -23.92 -19.39
C VAL A 250 -26.99 -22.67 -20.25
N VAL A 251 -25.86 -22.02 -20.50
CA VAL A 251 -25.73 -20.82 -21.35
C VAL A 251 -24.84 -21.15 -22.55
N PRO A 252 -25.29 -20.90 -23.79
CA PRO A 252 -24.48 -21.14 -24.99
C PRO A 252 -23.59 -19.93 -25.33
N LEU A 253 -22.34 -20.18 -25.72
CA LEU A 253 -21.44 -19.23 -26.36
C LEU A 253 -21.36 -19.57 -27.86
N PRO A 254 -22.09 -18.86 -28.74
CA PRO A 254 -22.01 -19.10 -30.18
C PRO A 254 -20.84 -18.33 -30.80
N LEU A 255 -19.91 -19.04 -31.43
CA LEU A 255 -18.84 -18.49 -32.24
C LEU A 255 -19.19 -18.65 -33.72
N VAL A 256 -19.25 -17.54 -34.46
CA VAL A 256 -19.67 -17.52 -35.86
C VAL A 256 -18.46 -17.29 -36.76
N LEU A 257 -18.28 -18.19 -37.72
CA LEU A 257 -17.19 -18.18 -38.71
C LEU A 257 -17.79 -18.29 -40.11
N ALA A 258 -17.14 -17.72 -41.11
CA ALA A 258 -17.49 -17.87 -42.53
C ALA A 258 -16.50 -18.81 -43.21
N TYR A 259 -17.01 -19.69 -44.08
CA TYR A 259 -16.23 -20.64 -44.85
C TYR A 259 -16.17 -20.21 -46.32
N GLU A 260 -15.00 -19.74 -46.76
CA GLU A 260 -14.74 -19.21 -48.10
C GLU A 260 -13.66 -20.03 -48.81
N PRO A 261 -14.02 -21.18 -49.42
CA PRO A 261 -13.06 -22.07 -50.08
C PRO A 261 -12.29 -21.44 -51.25
N SER A 262 -12.76 -20.31 -51.78
CA SER A 262 -12.03 -19.51 -52.78
C SER A 262 -10.76 -18.86 -52.23
N HIS A 263 -10.66 -18.65 -50.92
CA HIS A 263 -9.49 -18.09 -50.26
C HIS A 263 -8.55 -19.21 -49.80
N VAL A 264 -7.79 -19.74 -50.76
CA VAL A 264 -6.91 -20.92 -50.63
C VAL A 264 -6.00 -20.90 -49.40
N HIS A 265 -5.46 -19.74 -49.02
CA HIS A 265 -4.53 -19.62 -47.89
C HIS A 265 -5.20 -19.52 -46.51
N ALA A 266 -6.47 -19.13 -46.46
CA ALA A 266 -7.21 -18.94 -45.22
C ALA A 266 -8.72 -19.11 -45.48
N PRO A 267 -9.21 -20.33 -45.75
CA PRO A 267 -10.60 -20.57 -46.13
C PRO A 267 -11.61 -20.33 -45.00
N ILE A 268 -11.15 -20.03 -43.78
CA ILE A 268 -11.99 -19.77 -42.62
C ILE A 268 -11.77 -18.32 -42.17
N HIS A 269 -12.87 -17.58 -42.13
CA HIS A 269 -12.90 -16.17 -41.79
C HIS A 269 -13.70 -15.97 -40.51
N ARG A 270 -13.19 -15.13 -39.61
CA ARG A 270 -13.92 -14.64 -38.45
C ARG A 270 -14.47 -13.26 -38.77
N GLY A 271 -15.79 -13.11 -38.68
CA GLY A 271 -16.44 -11.82 -38.86
C GLY A 271 -15.98 -10.79 -37.82
N ILE A 272 -15.91 -9.52 -38.23
CA ILE A 272 -15.79 -8.40 -37.28
C ILE A 272 -17.21 -8.02 -36.89
N HIS A 273 -17.61 -8.35 -35.66
CA HIS A 273 -18.91 -7.91 -35.14
C HIS A 273 -18.89 -6.39 -34.94
N THR A 274 -19.76 -5.66 -35.64
CA THR A 274 -19.82 -4.18 -35.56
C THR A 274 -20.78 -3.67 -34.49
N ASP A 275 -21.84 -4.42 -34.15
CA ASP A 275 -22.93 -3.89 -33.30
C ASP A 275 -23.37 -4.81 -32.14
N ASN A 276 -23.29 -6.14 -32.26
CA ASN A 276 -23.59 -7.10 -31.17
C ASN A 276 -22.46 -8.13 -31.05
N ASN A 277 -21.87 -8.25 -29.86
CA ASN A 277 -20.81 -9.23 -29.57
C ASN A 277 -21.36 -10.41 -28.75
N PRO A 278 -21.53 -11.60 -29.35
CA PRO A 278 -22.02 -12.78 -28.64
C PRO A 278 -21.19 -13.19 -27.42
N GLU A 279 -19.90 -12.85 -27.42
CA GLU A 279 -19.01 -13.13 -26.28
C GLU A 279 -19.34 -12.23 -25.07
N THR A 280 -19.75 -10.99 -25.33
CA THR A 280 -20.20 -10.07 -24.27
C THR A 280 -21.55 -10.54 -23.72
N ASP A 281 -22.51 -10.90 -24.58
CA ASP A 281 -23.83 -11.39 -24.17
C ASP A 281 -23.72 -12.68 -23.35
N PHE A 282 -22.84 -13.60 -23.79
CA PHE A 282 -22.49 -14.80 -23.04
C PHE A 282 -21.88 -14.45 -21.68
N ALA A 283 -20.87 -13.58 -21.66
CA ALA A 283 -20.20 -13.15 -20.44
C ALA A 283 -21.12 -12.38 -19.48
N ILE A 284 -22.21 -11.77 -19.94
CA ILE A 284 -23.25 -11.23 -19.08
C ILE A 284 -24.14 -12.36 -18.54
N SER A 285 -24.62 -13.23 -19.44
CA SER A 285 -25.56 -14.32 -19.13
C SER A 285 -25.03 -15.31 -18.10
N VAL A 286 -23.72 -15.60 -18.13
CA VAL A 286 -23.05 -16.49 -17.17
C VAL A 286 -23.28 -16.06 -15.71
N TRP A 287 -23.52 -14.76 -15.46
CA TRP A 287 -23.61 -14.18 -14.13
C TRP A 287 -25.02 -13.74 -13.78
N THR A 288 -25.82 -13.36 -14.78
CA THR A 288 -27.17 -12.85 -14.54
C THR A 288 -28.24 -13.91 -14.51
N VAL A 289 -28.02 -15.03 -15.22
CA VAL A 289 -29.01 -16.10 -15.36
C VAL A 289 -28.94 -17.04 -14.15
N SER A 290 -30.02 -17.05 -13.37
CA SER A 290 -30.26 -17.97 -12.26
C SER A 290 -31.63 -18.63 -12.44
N ALA A 291 -31.76 -19.87 -11.98
CA ALA A 291 -33.02 -20.60 -12.01
C ALA A 291 -34.09 -19.99 -11.07
N ASP A 292 -33.64 -19.33 -10.00
CA ASP A 292 -34.50 -18.85 -8.92
C ASP A 292 -34.76 -17.32 -8.98
N GLU A 293 -33.79 -16.52 -9.44
CA GLU A 293 -33.88 -15.04 -9.53
C GLU A 293 -33.01 -14.48 -10.67
N PRO A 294 -33.56 -14.24 -11.88
CA PRO A 294 -32.79 -13.61 -12.95
C PRO A 294 -32.48 -12.15 -12.61
N THR A 295 -31.21 -11.78 -12.65
CA THR A 295 -30.79 -10.38 -12.44
C THR A 295 -30.70 -9.64 -13.76
N THR A 296 -31.08 -8.36 -13.77
CA THR A 296 -30.98 -7.52 -14.98
C THR A 296 -29.58 -6.91 -15.07
N TYR A 297 -28.93 -7.08 -16.22
CA TYR A 297 -27.70 -6.36 -16.53
C TYR A 297 -28.02 -4.94 -16.99
N VAL A 298 -27.29 -3.96 -16.46
CA VAL A 298 -27.36 -2.56 -16.87
C VAL A 298 -25.96 -2.12 -17.24
N ASP A 299 -25.75 -1.76 -18.51
CA ASP A 299 -24.46 -1.24 -18.99
C ASP A 299 -24.18 0.14 -18.38
N ILE A 300 -22.91 0.53 -18.36
CA ILE A 300 -22.46 1.83 -17.86
C ILE A 300 -22.57 2.86 -18.99
N ALA A 301 -23.34 3.92 -18.76
CA ALA A 301 -23.54 4.96 -19.77
C ALA A 301 -22.36 5.93 -19.87
N ASP A 302 -21.71 6.24 -18.75
CA ASP A 302 -20.56 7.15 -18.65
C ASP A 302 -19.44 6.50 -17.82
N ALA A 303 -18.20 6.56 -18.32
CA ALA A 303 -17.04 6.04 -17.61
C ALA A 303 -16.79 6.72 -16.24
N ASN A 304 -17.39 7.89 -16.01
CA ASN A 304 -17.38 8.59 -14.72
C ASN A 304 -18.48 8.15 -13.75
N GLU A 305 -19.45 7.36 -14.20
CA GLU A 305 -20.55 6.89 -13.36
C GLU A 305 -20.04 5.92 -12.30
N ALA A 306 -20.52 6.10 -11.06
CA ALA A 306 -20.21 5.18 -9.97
C ALA A 306 -21.22 4.02 -9.95
N VAL A 307 -20.71 2.80 -9.99
CA VAL A 307 -21.49 1.57 -9.84
C VAL A 307 -21.65 1.26 -8.36
N ARG A 308 -22.88 0.97 -7.92
CA ARG A 308 -23.20 0.71 -6.50
C ARG A 308 -23.84 -0.64 -6.33
N ASP A 309 -23.57 -1.28 -5.20
CA ASP A 309 -24.17 -2.54 -4.78
C ASP A 309 -24.15 -2.65 -3.24
N GLU A 310 -24.88 -3.60 -2.69
CA GLU A 310 -24.85 -3.95 -1.27
C GLU A 310 -24.76 -5.47 -1.08
N PHE A 311 -24.08 -5.88 0.00
CA PHE A 311 -23.87 -7.28 0.30
C PHE A 311 -23.89 -7.54 1.80
N THR A 312 -24.71 -8.48 2.26
CA THR A 312 -24.76 -8.91 3.66
C THR A 312 -23.97 -10.19 3.88
N ILE A 313 -23.03 -10.16 4.82
CA ILE A 313 -22.19 -11.31 5.16
C ILE A 313 -23.00 -12.30 5.99
N THR A 314 -23.14 -13.53 5.51
CA THR A 314 -23.78 -14.62 6.25
C THR A 314 -22.75 -15.63 6.80
N SER A 315 -23.10 -16.32 7.89
CA SER A 315 -22.21 -17.33 8.51
C SER A 315 -21.93 -18.49 7.57
N GLY A 316 -22.96 -18.96 6.84
CA GLY A 316 -22.84 -20.04 5.86
C GLY A 316 -21.89 -19.68 4.72
N HIS A 317 -22.00 -18.46 4.19
CA HIS A 317 -21.13 -17.97 3.12
C HIS A 317 -19.69 -17.79 3.61
N SER A 318 -19.49 -17.17 4.78
CA SER A 318 -18.15 -16.99 5.36
C SER A 318 -17.41 -18.32 5.56
N ARG A 319 -18.08 -19.33 6.13
CA ARG A 319 -17.47 -20.66 6.32
C ARG A 319 -17.13 -21.35 5.00
N ALA A 320 -18.08 -21.36 4.06
CA ALA A 320 -17.88 -22.01 2.77
C ALA A 320 -16.78 -21.34 1.94
N PHE A 321 -16.67 -20.01 2.01
CA PHE A 321 -15.55 -19.28 1.41
C PHE A 321 -14.22 -19.67 2.07
N CYS A 322 -14.15 -19.68 3.41
CA CYS A 322 -12.94 -20.09 4.14
C CYS A 322 -12.49 -21.50 3.77
N ASP A 323 -13.42 -22.44 3.64
CA ASP A 323 -13.13 -23.80 3.18
C ASP A 323 -12.58 -23.84 1.74
N ALA A 324 -13.13 -23.02 0.83
CA ALA A 324 -12.68 -22.94 -0.56
C ALA A 324 -11.25 -22.40 -0.73
N VAL A 325 -10.85 -21.46 0.13
CA VAL A 325 -9.50 -20.85 0.12
C VAL A 325 -8.51 -21.54 1.07
N GLY A 326 -8.98 -22.45 1.92
CA GLY A 326 -8.17 -23.16 2.90
C GLY A 326 -7.83 -22.34 4.14
N ASN A 327 -8.60 -21.30 4.47
CA ASN A 327 -8.38 -20.49 5.66
C ASN A 327 -9.02 -21.18 6.88
N ARG A 328 -8.21 -21.51 7.89
CA ARG A 328 -8.62 -22.24 9.10
C ARG A 328 -8.58 -21.38 10.36
N ALA A 329 -8.52 -20.04 10.23
CA ALA A 329 -8.54 -19.15 11.38
C ALA A 329 -9.82 -19.35 12.20
N TRP A 330 -9.66 -19.60 13.51
CA TRP A 330 -10.78 -19.95 14.38
C TRP A 330 -11.79 -18.80 14.53
N GLN A 331 -11.36 -17.54 14.36
CA GLN A 331 -12.20 -16.35 14.39
C GLN A 331 -13.28 -16.35 13.29
N TYR A 332 -13.05 -17.08 12.19
CA TYR A 332 -14.01 -17.25 11.09
C TYR A 332 -14.90 -18.48 11.25
N ALA A 333 -14.65 -19.33 12.26
CA ALA A 333 -15.41 -20.55 12.49
C ALA A 333 -16.33 -20.45 13.71
N VAL A 334 -15.84 -19.81 14.78
CA VAL A 334 -16.48 -19.78 16.10
C VAL A 334 -16.80 -18.35 16.50
N SER A 335 -18.04 -18.13 16.95
CA SER A 335 -18.46 -16.88 17.57
C SER A 335 -17.98 -16.83 19.02
N ARG A 336 -17.31 -15.75 19.41
CA ARG A 336 -17.11 -15.39 20.82
C ARG A 336 -17.96 -14.17 21.12
N ASP A 337 -18.69 -14.21 22.22
CA ASP A 337 -19.53 -13.08 22.68
C ASP A 337 -20.60 -12.64 21.65
N GLY A 338 -21.05 -13.57 20.80
CA GLY A 338 -22.03 -13.29 19.74
C GLY A 338 -21.42 -12.71 18.45
N ARG A 339 -20.11 -12.47 18.40
CA ARG A 339 -19.40 -11.88 17.25
C ARG A 339 -18.51 -12.91 16.55
N MET A 340 -18.86 -13.28 15.31
CA MET A 340 -18.03 -14.09 14.41
C MET A 340 -17.42 -13.19 13.35
N LEU A 341 -16.09 -13.20 13.21
CA LEU A 341 -15.41 -12.37 12.22
C LEU A 341 -15.62 -12.91 10.81
N ALA A 342 -15.40 -12.05 9.81
CA ALA A 342 -15.39 -12.39 8.41
C ALA A 342 -14.05 -12.00 7.75
N PRO A 343 -13.57 -12.78 6.77
CA PRO A 343 -12.38 -12.44 5.98
C PRO A 343 -12.49 -11.08 5.29
N MET A 344 -11.38 -10.35 5.17
CA MET A 344 -11.37 -9.04 4.49
C MET A 344 -11.74 -9.14 3.00
N GLU A 345 -11.59 -10.32 2.39
CA GLU A 345 -12.03 -10.63 1.02
C GLU A 345 -13.53 -10.41 0.83
N PHE A 346 -14.34 -10.34 1.89
CA PHE A 346 -15.75 -9.97 1.75
C PHE A 346 -15.96 -8.55 1.21
N MET A 347 -14.98 -7.65 1.31
CA MET A 347 -14.97 -6.39 0.56
C MET A 347 -14.84 -6.64 -0.96
N GLN A 348 -13.97 -7.56 -1.36
CA GLN A 348 -13.82 -7.91 -2.78
C GLN A 348 -15.04 -8.66 -3.31
N ILE A 349 -15.59 -9.60 -2.54
CA ILE A 349 -16.78 -10.37 -2.91
C ILE A 349 -17.98 -9.44 -3.06
N SER A 350 -18.17 -8.48 -2.15
CA SER A 350 -19.25 -7.50 -2.26
C SER A 350 -19.10 -6.60 -3.49
N ALA A 351 -17.86 -6.32 -3.92
CA ALA A 351 -17.60 -5.55 -5.13
C ALA A 351 -17.70 -6.34 -6.44
N MET A 352 -17.83 -7.68 -6.40
CA MET A 352 -17.74 -8.51 -7.59
C MET A 352 -18.77 -8.11 -8.64
N ARG A 353 -20.05 -7.91 -8.28
CA ARG A 353 -21.08 -7.49 -9.25
C ARG A 353 -20.75 -6.14 -9.90
N CYS A 354 -20.23 -5.19 -9.13
CA CYS A 354 -19.78 -3.91 -9.65
C CYS A 354 -18.63 -4.08 -10.66
N LEU A 355 -17.61 -4.87 -10.32
CA LEU A 355 -16.47 -5.14 -11.20
C LEU A 355 -16.92 -5.77 -12.51
N GLN A 356 -17.80 -6.78 -12.44
CA GLN A 356 -18.31 -7.49 -13.61
C GLN A 356 -19.13 -6.57 -14.53
N ARG A 357 -19.93 -5.66 -13.95
CA ARG A 357 -20.65 -4.65 -14.72
C ARG A 357 -19.70 -3.80 -15.56
N VAL A 358 -18.57 -3.41 -14.98
CA VAL A 358 -17.55 -2.60 -15.66
C VAL A 358 -16.75 -3.41 -16.68
N ILE A 359 -16.30 -4.60 -16.33
CA ILE A 359 -15.49 -5.46 -17.22
C ILE A 359 -16.28 -5.87 -18.47
N ASN A 360 -17.59 -6.08 -18.33
CA ASN A 360 -18.48 -6.42 -19.46
C ASN A 360 -19.01 -5.19 -20.21
N SER A 361 -18.70 -3.97 -19.75
CA SER A 361 -19.25 -2.75 -20.36
C SER A 361 -18.72 -2.51 -21.76
N THR A 362 -19.57 -1.90 -22.59
CA THR A 362 -19.19 -1.46 -23.95
C THR A 362 -18.04 -0.44 -23.95
N ILE A 363 -17.85 0.28 -22.84
CA ILE A 363 -16.76 1.24 -22.65
C ILE A 363 -15.39 0.54 -22.62
N PHE A 364 -15.29 -0.59 -21.92
CA PHE A 364 -14.04 -1.33 -21.81
C PHE A 364 -13.74 -2.16 -23.06
N GLY A 365 -14.75 -2.82 -23.64
CA GLY A 365 -14.63 -3.57 -24.89
C GLY A 365 -15.35 -4.92 -24.87
N SER A 366 -14.89 -5.83 -25.74
CA SER A 366 -15.58 -7.07 -26.10
C SER A 366 -15.13 -8.30 -25.28
N GLY A 367 -15.78 -8.56 -24.13
CA GLY A 367 -15.83 -9.86 -23.46
C GLY A 367 -14.69 -10.22 -22.47
N GLN A 368 -14.99 -11.14 -21.52
CA GLN A 368 -14.11 -11.54 -20.40
C GLN A 368 -13.01 -12.54 -20.75
N SER A 369 -13.17 -13.32 -21.82
CA SER A 369 -12.28 -14.45 -22.18
C SER A 369 -10.83 -14.02 -22.44
N ASN A 370 -10.60 -12.73 -22.68
CA ASN A 370 -9.28 -12.15 -22.93
C ASN A 370 -8.84 -11.11 -21.89
N VAL A 371 -9.51 -11.08 -20.73
CA VAL A 371 -9.18 -10.18 -19.61
C VAL A 371 -8.29 -10.91 -18.61
N ILE A 372 -7.19 -10.28 -18.23
CA ILE A 372 -6.25 -10.76 -17.21
C ILE A 372 -6.33 -9.84 -16.00
N HIS A 373 -6.35 -10.41 -14.81
CA HIS A 373 -6.22 -9.68 -13.55
C HIS A 373 -4.73 -9.47 -13.26
N ILE A 374 -4.29 -8.22 -13.14
CA ILE A 374 -2.87 -7.84 -12.97
C ILE A 374 -2.52 -7.70 -11.49
N ASP A 375 -3.29 -6.93 -10.75
CA ASP A 375 -3.06 -6.66 -9.33
C ASP A 375 -4.37 -6.38 -8.60
N ASN A 376 -4.33 -6.60 -7.28
CA ASN A 376 -5.45 -6.35 -6.38
C ASN A 376 -4.93 -5.92 -5.00
N ARG A 377 -5.44 -4.80 -4.49
CA ARG A 377 -5.17 -4.28 -3.15
C ARG A 377 -6.47 -4.11 -2.39
N LEU A 378 -6.51 -4.61 -1.16
CA LEU A 378 -7.57 -4.41 -0.18
C LEU A 378 -6.99 -3.70 1.04
N GLU A 379 -7.67 -2.68 1.54
CA GLU A 379 -7.23 -1.97 2.75
C GLU A 379 -8.42 -1.49 3.58
N PHE A 380 -8.31 -1.60 4.90
CA PHE A 380 -9.22 -0.98 5.84
C PHE A 380 -8.83 0.47 6.11
N GLU A 381 -9.81 1.32 6.38
CA GLU A 381 -9.58 2.65 6.92
C GLU A 381 -9.01 2.54 8.36
N ASP A 382 -8.20 3.50 8.79
CA ASP A 382 -7.62 3.52 10.13
C ASP A 382 -8.72 3.60 11.20
N GLY A 383 -8.55 2.87 12.31
CA GLY A 383 -9.52 2.85 13.42
C GLY A 383 -10.79 2.01 13.18
N VAL A 384 -10.94 1.38 12.02
CA VAL A 384 -12.11 0.55 11.71
C VAL A 384 -11.97 -0.88 12.21
N ASP A 385 -12.96 -1.35 12.93
CA ASP A 385 -13.11 -2.74 13.35
C ASP A 385 -13.20 -3.72 12.17
N ALA A 386 -12.64 -4.93 12.35
CA ALA A 386 -12.76 -6.02 11.38
C ALA A 386 -14.22 -6.35 11.02
N LEU A 387 -14.41 -6.92 9.82
CA LEU A 387 -15.71 -7.37 9.34
C LEU A 387 -16.26 -8.51 10.19
N CYS A 388 -17.59 -8.52 10.34
CA CYS A 388 -18.32 -9.53 11.08
C CYS A 388 -19.42 -10.14 10.25
N VAL A 389 -19.78 -11.39 10.56
CA VAL A 389 -21.03 -11.98 10.08
C VAL A 389 -22.20 -11.13 10.56
N GLY A 390 -23.13 -10.82 9.65
CA GLY A 390 -24.26 -9.93 9.87
C GLY A 390 -24.01 -8.50 9.37
N ASP A 391 -22.77 -8.11 9.06
CA ASP A 391 -22.48 -6.82 8.46
C ASP A 391 -23.08 -6.73 7.05
N THR A 392 -23.75 -5.62 6.76
CA THR A 392 -24.09 -5.20 5.39
C THR A 392 -23.08 -4.17 4.91
N ILE A 393 -22.37 -4.52 3.84
CA ILE A 393 -21.36 -3.69 3.20
C ILE A 393 -22.00 -2.99 2.00
N SER A 394 -21.97 -1.67 1.99
CA SER A 394 -22.27 -0.88 0.80
C SER A 394 -21.02 -0.68 -0.04
N VAL A 395 -21.17 -0.75 -1.36
CA VAL A 395 -20.06 -0.67 -2.32
C VAL A 395 -20.30 0.50 -3.27
N THR A 396 -19.25 1.24 -3.56
CA THR A 396 -19.25 2.22 -4.67
C THR A 396 -17.96 2.04 -5.47
N ALA A 397 -18.06 1.51 -6.68
CA ALA A 397 -16.95 1.29 -7.60
C ALA A 397 -16.90 2.34 -8.71
N ARG A 398 -15.70 2.74 -9.10
CA ARG A 398 -15.43 3.73 -10.17
C ARG A 398 -14.26 3.30 -11.03
N ILE A 399 -14.28 3.75 -12.29
CA ILE A 399 -13.14 3.63 -13.19
C ILE A 399 -12.16 4.76 -12.88
N ASP A 400 -10.95 4.40 -12.47
CA ASP A 400 -9.87 5.34 -12.24
C ASP A 400 -8.95 5.46 -13.45
N CYS A 401 -8.72 4.38 -14.20
CA CYS A 401 -7.85 4.45 -15.38
C CYS A 401 -8.40 3.57 -16.49
N MET A 402 -8.41 4.10 -17.72
CA MET A 402 -8.58 3.31 -18.93
C MET A 402 -7.60 3.80 -19.98
N VAL A 403 -6.54 3.04 -20.23
CA VAL A 403 -5.46 3.45 -21.12
C VAL A 403 -5.03 2.31 -22.05
N ASN A 404 -4.73 2.66 -23.29
CA ASN A 404 -4.16 1.74 -24.25
C ASN A 404 -2.65 1.66 -24.01
N VAL A 405 -2.17 0.43 -23.84
CA VAL A 405 -0.76 0.07 -23.68
C VAL A 405 -0.38 -0.90 -24.79
N LYS A 406 0.91 -1.14 -25.01
CA LYS A 406 1.38 -2.05 -26.06
C LYS A 406 0.79 -3.47 -25.95
N SER A 407 0.52 -3.94 -24.73
CA SER A 407 -0.05 -5.27 -24.47
C SER A 407 -1.57 -5.33 -24.53
N GLY A 408 -2.26 -4.20 -24.74
CA GLY A 408 -3.71 -4.13 -24.87
C GLY A 408 -4.33 -2.92 -24.16
N LYS A 409 -5.52 -3.06 -23.57
CA LYS A 409 -6.18 -1.98 -22.81
C LYS A 409 -6.19 -2.27 -21.33
N ARG A 410 -5.56 -1.40 -20.55
CA ARG A 410 -5.46 -1.48 -19.09
C ARG A 410 -6.61 -0.70 -18.45
N LEU A 411 -7.32 -1.37 -17.54
CA LEU A 411 -8.41 -0.83 -16.74
C LEU A 411 -8.03 -0.89 -15.26
N MET A 412 -8.20 0.21 -14.54
CA MET A 412 -7.99 0.29 -13.10
C MET A 412 -9.29 0.73 -12.45
N LEU A 413 -9.73 -0.02 -11.45
CA LEU A 413 -10.96 0.20 -10.71
C LEU A 413 -10.64 0.45 -9.25
N THR A 414 -11.35 1.40 -8.65
CA THR A 414 -11.35 1.60 -7.21
C THR A 414 -12.76 1.43 -6.67
N ALA A 415 -12.92 0.61 -5.64
CA ALA A 415 -14.15 0.47 -4.89
C ALA A 415 -13.96 0.99 -3.46
N SER A 416 -14.87 1.85 -3.01
CA SER A 416 -14.97 2.28 -1.62
C SER A 416 -16.08 1.52 -0.91
N PHE A 417 -15.83 1.11 0.33
CA PHE A 417 -16.75 0.31 1.12
C PHE A 417 -17.29 1.11 2.30
N GLY A 418 -18.58 0.93 2.59
CA GLY A 418 -19.24 1.48 3.77
C GLY A 418 -19.95 0.42 4.62
N ARG A 419 -20.11 0.69 5.91
CA ARG A 419 -20.93 -0.07 6.86
C ARG A 419 -21.68 0.91 7.74
N ALA A 420 -23.01 0.80 7.81
CA ALA A 420 -23.86 1.71 8.58
C ALA A 420 -23.58 3.21 8.32
N GLY A 421 -23.34 3.58 7.05
CA GLY A 421 -23.05 4.95 6.63
C GLY A 421 -21.61 5.43 6.86
N GLN A 422 -20.75 4.64 7.49
CA GLN A 422 -19.32 4.95 7.70
C GLN A 422 -18.45 4.25 6.66
N LYS A 423 -17.44 4.94 6.14
CA LYS A 423 -16.43 4.32 5.26
C LYS A 423 -15.58 3.34 6.07
N ILE A 424 -15.42 2.11 5.57
CA ILE A 424 -14.67 1.06 6.25
C ILE A 424 -13.35 0.69 5.56
N GLY A 425 -13.22 0.97 4.27
CA GLY A 425 -12.03 0.59 3.50
C GLY A 425 -12.15 0.88 2.02
N ALA A 426 -11.14 0.44 1.27
CA ALA A 426 -11.08 0.55 -0.18
C ALA A 426 -10.45 -0.69 -0.82
N MET A 427 -10.76 -0.90 -2.09
CA MET A 427 -10.14 -1.89 -2.96
C MET A 427 -9.67 -1.20 -4.23
N LYS A 428 -8.50 -1.59 -4.72
CA LYS A 428 -7.99 -1.18 -6.03
C LYS A 428 -7.60 -2.42 -6.82
N SER A 429 -8.10 -2.53 -8.04
CA SER A 429 -7.86 -3.71 -8.88
C SER A 429 -7.60 -3.31 -10.32
N THR A 430 -6.62 -3.96 -10.94
CA THR A 430 -6.18 -3.66 -12.31
C THR A 430 -6.39 -4.87 -13.21
N PHE A 431 -6.99 -4.61 -14.37
CA PHE A 431 -7.28 -5.59 -15.40
C PHE A 431 -6.62 -5.18 -16.73
N LEU A 432 -6.30 -6.17 -17.57
CA LEU A 432 -5.76 -5.98 -18.90
C LEU A 432 -6.58 -6.80 -19.90
N SER A 433 -7.24 -6.13 -20.84
CA SER A 433 -7.77 -6.76 -22.05
C SER A 433 -6.64 -6.90 -23.06
N ARG A 434 -6.36 -8.12 -23.55
CA ARG A 434 -5.27 -8.39 -24.51
C ARG A 434 -5.51 -7.88 -25.93
N PHE A 435 -6.68 -7.31 -26.22
CA PHE A 435 -6.97 -6.74 -27.54
C PHE A 435 -6.21 -5.43 -27.78
N HIS A 436 -5.79 -5.21 -29.02
CA HIS A 436 -5.17 -3.95 -29.43
C HIS A 436 -6.26 -2.95 -29.83
N TYR A 437 -6.33 -1.82 -29.13
CA TYR A 437 -7.30 -0.76 -29.40
C TYR A 437 -6.60 0.50 -29.92
N LEU A 438 -7.22 1.16 -30.90
CA LEU A 438 -6.73 2.41 -31.51
C LEU A 438 -7.53 3.65 -31.04
N ASP A 439 -8.37 3.51 -30.02
CA ASP A 439 -9.31 4.52 -29.52
C ASP A 439 -8.69 5.48 -28.48
N ALA A 440 -7.53 6.07 -28.78
CA ALA A 440 -6.83 7.00 -27.89
C ALA A 440 -7.72 8.12 -27.28
N PRO A 441 -8.70 8.73 -27.98
CA PRO A 441 -9.56 9.77 -27.41
C PRO A 441 -10.43 9.32 -26.23
N ARG A 442 -10.68 8.01 -26.06
CA ARG A 442 -11.46 7.46 -24.94
C ARG A 442 -10.60 7.14 -23.72
N THR A 443 -9.29 7.37 -23.79
CA THR A 443 -8.36 7.00 -22.72
C THR A 443 -8.17 8.14 -21.71
N PHE A 444 -8.18 7.78 -20.43
CA PHE A 444 -8.08 8.71 -19.32
C PHE A 444 -7.49 8.06 -18.08
N GLN A 445 -7.07 8.90 -17.13
CA GLN A 445 -6.66 8.51 -15.80
C GLN A 445 -7.15 9.56 -14.80
N TYR A 446 -7.72 9.09 -13.71
CA TYR A 446 -8.20 9.86 -12.59
C TYR A 446 -7.43 9.44 -11.35
N HIS A 447 -6.94 10.44 -10.61
CA HIS A 447 -6.45 10.26 -9.26
C HIS A 447 -7.38 11.05 -8.36
N ARG A 448 -8.24 10.34 -7.61
CA ARG A 448 -9.25 10.97 -6.75
C ARG A 448 -8.82 10.94 -5.29
N ASN A 449 -9.10 12.01 -4.55
CA ASN A 449 -8.74 12.17 -3.14
C ASN A 449 -7.25 11.87 -2.86
N GLN A 450 -6.37 12.28 -3.77
CA GLN A 450 -4.92 12.09 -3.64
C GLN A 450 -4.39 13.00 -2.53
N LYS A 451 -4.03 12.42 -1.38
CA LYS A 451 -3.44 13.15 -0.26
C LYS A 451 -1.92 13.19 -0.40
N ILE A 452 -1.35 14.40 -0.51
CA ILE A 452 0.09 14.63 -0.53
C ILE A 452 0.43 15.61 0.58
N ALA A 453 1.18 15.16 1.58
CA ALA A 453 1.74 16.03 2.61
C ALA A 453 3.12 16.53 2.17
N ILE A 454 3.39 17.82 2.33
CA ILE A 454 4.70 18.43 2.10
C ILE A 454 5.14 19.21 3.35
N SER A 455 6.44 19.39 3.50
CA SER A 455 7.04 20.25 4.51
C SER A 455 8.07 21.16 3.84
N LEU A 456 8.10 22.43 4.24
CA LEU A 456 8.96 23.46 3.66
C LEU A 456 10.01 23.90 4.68
N ALA A 457 11.26 23.95 4.24
CA ALA A 457 12.44 24.16 5.08
C ALA A 457 12.91 25.62 5.13
N SER A 458 12.42 26.49 4.24
CA SER A 458 12.82 27.90 4.21
C SER A 458 11.69 28.85 3.82
N VAL A 459 11.83 30.13 4.21
CA VAL A 459 10.87 31.19 3.87
C VAL A 459 10.79 31.37 2.35
N ALA A 460 11.90 31.14 1.64
CA ALA A 460 11.93 31.16 0.18
C ALA A 460 11.05 30.07 -0.43
N GLU A 461 11.02 28.87 0.14
CA GLU A 461 10.15 27.79 -0.34
C GLU A 461 8.67 28.07 -0.09
N VAL A 462 8.32 28.68 1.05
CA VAL A 462 6.96 29.16 1.33
C VAL A 462 6.53 30.18 0.28
N ALA A 463 7.35 31.20 0.03
CA ALA A 463 7.08 32.20 -1.00
C ALA A 463 6.96 31.59 -2.41
N VAL A 464 7.73 30.54 -2.72
CA VAL A 464 7.63 29.83 -4.00
C VAL A 464 6.32 29.06 -4.14
N LEU A 465 5.79 28.47 -3.07
CA LEU A 465 4.47 27.83 -3.07
C LEU A 465 3.36 28.87 -3.26
N GLU A 466 3.41 29.95 -2.51
CA GLU A 466 2.43 31.04 -2.57
C GLU A 466 2.42 31.75 -3.94
N ALA A 467 3.56 31.79 -4.63
CA ALA A 467 3.69 32.34 -5.97
C ALA A 467 3.20 31.41 -7.10
N LYS A 468 2.76 30.18 -6.80
CA LYS A 468 2.26 29.27 -7.84
C LYS A 468 0.90 29.74 -8.35
N GLU A 469 0.78 29.88 -9.66
CA GLU A 469 -0.48 30.27 -10.33
C GLU A 469 -1.66 29.34 -10.02
N TRP A 470 -1.38 28.10 -9.62
CA TRP A 470 -2.39 27.10 -9.28
C TRP A 470 -2.75 27.07 -7.79
N PHE A 471 -2.13 27.89 -6.94
CA PHE A 471 -2.34 27.93 -5.49
C PHE A 471 -3.11 29.19 -5.09
N PHE A 472 -4.31 29.03 -4.54
CA PHE A 472 -5.23 30.13 -4.25
C PHE A 472 -5.50 30.24 -2.75
N TYR A 473 -4.88 31.22 -2.09
CA TYR A 473 -5.08 31.47 -0.65
C TYR A 473 -6.51 31.90 -0.34
N LEU A 474 -7.11 31.34 0.72
CA LEU A 474 -8.39 31.81 1.24
C LEU A 474 -8.16 33.06 2.10
N GLY A 475 -8.71 34.20 1.68
CA GLY A 475 -8.42 35.52 2.24
C GLY A 475 -8.86 35.79 3.69
N ASP A 476 -9.37 34.80 4.44
CA ASP A 476 -9.99 34.99 5.77
C ASP A 476 -9.47 34.00 6.85
N THR A 477 -8.40 33.25 6.57
CA THR A 477 -7.80 32.35 7.57
C THR A 477 -6.73 33.08 8.38
N ARG A 478 -6.91 33.19 9.71
CA ARG A 478 -5.89 33.69 10.68
C ARG A 478 -4.61 32.83 10.76
N VAL A 479 -4.42 31.87 9.86
CA VAL A 479 -3.35 30.86 9.88
C VAL A 479 -2.46 31.08 8.65
N THR A 480 -1.18 31.39 8.90
CA THR A 480 -0.14 31.52 7.87
C THR A 480 0.70 30.24 7.84
N ILE A 481 1.30 29.93 6.68
CA ILE A 481 2.22 28.79 6.57
C ILE A 481 3.53 29.15 7.28
N GLU A 482 3.83 28.47 8.38
CA GLU A 482 5.10 28.60 9.09
C GLU A 482 6.09 27.48 8.70
N LEU A 483 7.38 27.71 8.96
CA LEU A 483 8.43 26.74 8.68
C LEU A 483 8.23 25.44 9.46
N GLY A 484 8.38 24.30 8.78
CA GLY A 484 8.21 22.98 9.38
C GLY A 484 6.77 22.57 9.68
N MET A 485 5.76 23.32 9.21
CA MET A 485 4.37 22.85 9.22
C MET A 485 4.13 21.78 8.14
N ASP A 486 3.32 20.77 8.48
CA ASP A 486 2.81 19.81 7.50
C ASP A 486 1.65 20.43 6.72
N ILE A 487 1.86 20.60 5.42
CA ILE A 487 0.87 21.11 4.47
C ILE A 487 0.33 19.93 3.67
N GLU A 488 -0.94 19.59 3.85
CA GLU A 488 -1.60 18.51 3.10
C GLU A 488 -2.43 19.07 1.95
N PHE A 489 -2.17 18.51 0.78
CA PHE A 489 -2.92 18.71 -0.44
C PHE A 489 -3.84 17.51 -0.63
N CYS A 490 -5.15 17.74 -0.70
CA CYS A 490 -6.13 16.72 -1.09
C CYS A 490 -6.62 17.04 -2.50
N LEU A 491 -6.06 16.34 -3.49
CA LEU A 491 -6.21 16.66 -4.90
C LEU A 491 -7.05 15.62 -5.65
N ASP A 492 -7.87 16.11 -6.57
CA ASP A 492 -8.47 15.36 -7.66
C ASP A 492 -7.77 15.75 -8.96
N SER A 493 -7.17 14.78 -9.64
CA SER A 493 -6.50 15.01 -10.93
C SER A 493 -7.10 14.15 -12.03
N GLU A 494 -7.46 14.78 -13.15
CA GLU A 494 -7.89 14.16 -14.39
C GLU A 494 -6.83 14.34 -15.47
N TYR A 495 -6.51 13.24 -16.14
CA TYR A 495 -5.56 13.17 -17.25
C TYR A 495 -6.27 12.55 -18.45
N ARG A 496 -6.25 13.24 -19.59
CA ARG A 496 -6.68 12.67 -20.88
C ARG A 496 -5.47 12.52 -21.77
N PHE A 497 -5.41 11.46 -22.57
CA PHE A 497 -4.24 11.17 -23.39
C PHE A 497 -4.48 11.54 -24.85
N ALA A 498 -3.47 12.16 -25.48
CA ALA A 498 -3.39 12.30 -26.93
C ALA A 498 -2.75 11.06 -27.57
N LYS A 499 -1.71 10.54 -26.90
CA LYS A 499 -1.01 9.28 -27.20
C LYS A 499 -0.27 8.81 -25.96
N GLU A 500 0.31 7.61 -25.99
CA GLU A 500 1.14 7.10 -24.90
C GLU A 500 2.23 8.12 -24.51
N GLY A 501 2.28 8.49 -23.22
CA GLY A 501 3.23 9.45 -22.66
C GLY A 501 2.95 10.93 -22.95
N VAL A 502 1.85 11.30 -23.63
CA VAL A 502 1.48 12.70 -23.89
C VAL A 502 0.02 12.94 -23.58
N TYR A 503 -0.24 13.83 -22.63
CA TYR A 503 -1.58 14.25 -22.23
C TYR A 503 -2.16 15.25 -23.25
N SER A 504 -3.44 15.11 -23.57
CA SER A 504 -4.25 16.08 -24.31
C SER A 504 -4.81 17.16 -23.38
N SER A 505 -5.13 16.79 -22.13
CA SER A 505 -5.51 17.72 -21.07
C SER A 505 -5.13 17.18 -19.69
N ILE A 506 -4.79 18.09 -18.78
CA ILE A 506 -4.58 17.83 -17.35
C ILE A 506 -5.44 18.83 -16.58
N VAL A 507 -6.23 18.33 -15.65
CA VAL A 507 -6.97 19.15 -14.67
C VAL A 507 -6.61 18.63 -13.29
N THR A 508 -6.12 19.48 -12.40
CA THR A 508 -5.85 19.16 -11.00
C THR A 508 -6.51 20.22 -10.14
N THR A 509 -7.48 19.80 -9.33
CA THR A 509 -8.19 20.65 -8.39
C THR A 509 -8.10 20.06 -7.00
N GLY A 510 -8.28 20.86 -5.95
CA GLY A 510 -8.37 20.28 -4.61
C GLY A 510 -8.19 21.32 -3.52
N THR A 511 -8.09 20.83 -2.30
CA THR A 511 -7.97 21.66 -1.11
C THR A 511 -6.60 21.51 -0.48
N VAL A 512 -6.12 22.60 0.13
CA VAL A 512 -4.89 22.65 0.91
C VAL A 512 -5.27 22.90 2.36
N SER A 513 -4.75 22.08 3.25
CA SER A 513 -4.95 22.22 4.69
C SER A 513 -3.62 22.12 5.42
N VAL A 514 -3.46 22.94 6.46
CA VAL A 514 -2.33 22.86 7.38
C VAL A 514 -2.76 22.21 8.67
N LYS A 515 -1.86 21.40 9.26
CA LYS A 515 -2.05 20.85 10.59
C LYS A 515 -1.17 21.63 11.57
N ALA A 516 -1.76 22.54 12.35
CA ALA A 516 -1.06 23.13 13.50
C ALA A 516 -0.93 22.10 14.63
N ARG A 517 0.11 22.21 15.47
CA ARG A 517 0.44 21.24 16.54
C ARG A 517 -0.77 20.91 17.41
N GLY A 518 -1.08 19.62 17.57
CA GLY A 518 -2.20 19.13 18.39
C GLY A 518 -3.61 19.56 17.95
N SER A 519 -3.76 20.25 16.80
CA SER A 519 -5.01 20.84 16.34
C SER A 519 -5.65 20.13 15.15
N ARG A 520 -6.92 20.46 14.90
CA ARG A 520 -7.67 20.02 13.71
C ARG A 520 -7.06 20.68 12.45
N ARG A 521 -6.98 19.93 11.35
CA ARG A 521 -6.56 20.46 10.05
C ARG A 521 -7.42 21.67 9.68
N VAL A 522 -6.77 22.78 9.34
CA VAL A 522 -7.41 24.01 8.89
C VAL A 522 -7.18 24.14 7.39
N HIS A 523 -8.26 24.26 6.63
CA HIS A 523 -8.23 24.52 5.19
C HIS A 523 -7.85 25.98 4.94
N ILE A 524 -6.78 26.21 4.16
CA ILE A 524 -6.16 27.54 3.98
C ILE A 524 -6.10 28.03 2.53
N ALA A 525 -6.15 27.11 1.57
CA ALA A 525 -6.02 27.43 0.16
C ALA A 525 -6.67 26.36 -0.71
N ASP A 526 -6.99 26.71 -1.94
CA ASP A 526 -7.43 25.79 -2.99
C ASP A 526 -6.36 25.61 -4.06
N VAL A 527 -6.42 24.48 -4.77
CA VAL A 527 -5.66 24.23 -5.99
C VAL A 527 -6.61 24.23 -7.17
N ASP A 528 -6.27 24.97 -8.24
CA ASP A 528 -6.90 24.85 -9.55
C ASP A 528 -5.85 25.00 -10.65
N TYR A 529 -5.51 23.89 -11.29
CA TYR A 529 -4.60 23.82 -12.43
C TYR A 529 -5.30 23.17 -13.61
N ARG A 530 -5.33 23.86 -14.75
CA ARG A 530 -5.94 23.36 -15.99
C ARG A 530 -5.00 23.63 -17.14
N TRP A 531 -4.65 22.59 -17.88
CA TRP A 531 -3.75 22.72 -19.01
C TRP A 531 -4.12 21.78 -20.14
N GLY A 532 -3.80 22.18 -21.37
CA GLY A 532 -3.97 21.35 -22.56
C GLY A 532 -2.84 20.33 -22.70
N ARG A 533 -2.17 20.35 -23.85
CA ARG A 533 -1.13 19.37 -24.18
C ARG A 533 0.09 19.49 -23.28
N ALA A 534 0.41 18.42 -22.57
CA ALA A 534 1.54 18.36 -21.64
C ALA A 534 2.15 16.96 -21.56
N ALA A 535 3.42 16.88 -21.15
CA ALA A 535 4.09 15.59 -20.88
C ALA A 535 3.97 15.16 -19.41
N LYS A 536 3.76 16.12 -18.49
CA LYS A 536 3.71 15.91 -17.04
C LYS A 536 2.77 16.91 -16.37
N ASN A 537 2.36 16.60 -15.15
CA ASN A 537 1.60 17.51 -14.29
C ASN A 537 2.53 18.29 -13.35
N PRO A 538 2.72 19.61 -13.55
CA PRO A 538 3.66 20.40 -12.75
C PRO A 538 3.24 20.55 -11.29
N VAL A 539 1.94 20.45 -10.95
CA VAL A 539 1.44 20.51 -9.56
C VAL A 539 1.97 19.30 -8.80
N VAL A 540 1.66 18.10 -9.29
CA VAL A 540 2.05 16.84 -8.64
C VAL A 540 3.57 16.67 -8.61
N GLU A 541 4.29 17.05 -9.69
CA GLU A 541 5.76 17.03 -9.73
C GLU A 541 6.41 18.03 -8.76
N TYR A 542 5.76 19.17 -8.48
CA TYR A 542 6.21 20.09 -7.43
C TYR A 542 6.02 19.47 -6.05
N LEU A 543 4.81 19.00 -5.76
CA LEU A 543 4.48 18.44 -4.44
C LEU A 543 5.33 17.20 -4.12
N ASN A 544 5.58 16.32 -5.09
CA ASN A 544 6.42 15.15 -4.89
C ASN A 544 7.87 15.47 -4.51
N ARG A 545 8.41 16.64 -4.91
CA ARG A 545 9.77 17.07 -4.53
C ARG A 545 9.87 17.54 -3.09
N HIS A 546 8.77 18.02 -2.52
CA HIS A 546 8.68 18.49 -1.14
C HIS A 546 7.90 17.51 -0.24
N ARG A 547 7.56 16.33 -0.77
CA ARG A 547 6.70 15.36 -0.10
C ARG A 547 7.34 14.86 1.18
N VAL A 548 6.59 14.93 2.28
CA VAL A 548 6.92 14.21 3.51
C VAL A 548 6.69 12.73 3.23
N ALA A 549 7.72 11.91 3.42
CA ALA A 549 7.63 10.48 3.19
C ALA A 549 6.56 9.86 4.11
N ASP A 550 5.41 9.50 3.52
CA ASP A 550 4.40 8.62 4.14
C ASP A 550 4.59 7.15 3.71
N ASP A 551 5.62 6.93 2.90
CA ASP A 551 6.03 5.63 2.41
C ASP A 551 6.89 5.04 3.55
N GLY A 552 6.30 4.14 4.35
CA GLY A 552 6.86 3.69 5.63
C GLY A 552 8.36 3.32 5.58
N HIS A 553 9.00 3.35 6.75
CA HIS A 553 10.43 3.13 6.89
C HIS A 553 10.82 1.68 6.58
N LEU A 554 11.58 1.45 5.51
CA LEU A 554 12.16 0.15 5.20
C LEU A 554 13.46 -0.06 5.99
N PHE A 555 13.74 -1.30 6.40
CA PHE A 555 14.98 -1.63 7.09
C PHE A 555 16.18 -1.60 6.12
N ASP A 556 17.29 -1.02 6.56
CA ASP A 556 18.50 -0.84 5.74
C ASP A 556 19.11 -2.18 5.27
N ASP A 557 18.93 -3.25 6.06
CA ASP A 557 19.39 -4.60 5.75
C ASP A 557 18.41 -5.40 4.87
N GLY A 558 17.29 -4.79 4.46
CA GLY A 558 16.21 -5.44 3.71
C GLY A 558 15.26 -6.27 4.58
N GLY A 559 15.49 -6.33 5.89
CA GLY A 559 14.66 -7.02 6.87
C GLY A 559 14.95 -8.51 7.04
N TYR A 560 14.05 -9.22 7.72
CA TYR A 560 14.26 -10.63 8.08
C TYR A 560 13.07 -11.52 7.68
N SER A 561 13.36 -12.79 7.40
CA SER A 561 12.34 -13.77 7.02
C SER A 561 11.42 -14.09 8.19
N LEU A 562 10.11 -14.02 7.94
CA LEU A 562 9.07 -14.54 8.82
C LEU A 562 8.79 -16.02 8.55
N THR A 563 9.09 -16.50 7.33
CA THR A 563 9.04 -17.92 6.99
C THR A 563 10.36 -18.58 7.37
N THR A 564 10.32 -19.48 8.34
CA THR A 564 11.47 -20.20 8.90
C THR A 564 11.26 -21.71 8.75
N ALA A 565 12.31 -22.51 8.96
CA ALA A 565 12.19 -23.97 8.94
C ALA A 565 11.11 -24.50 9.91
N ALA A 566 10.86 -23.80 11.02
CA ALA A 566 9.86 -24.18 12.02
C ALA A 566 8.40 -24.02 11.54
N ASN A 567 8.14 -23.06 10.65
CA ASN A 567 6.79 -22.75 10.15
C ASN A 567 6.63 -22.97 8.63
N ALA A 568 7.63 -23.51 7.93
CA ALA A 568 7.59 -23.74 6.49
C ALA A 568 6.36 -24.53 6.01
N LYS A 569 5.88 -25.50 6.80
CA LYS A 569 4.64 -26.25 6.48
C LYS A 569 3.39 -25.37 6.49
N LEU A 570 3.35 -24.34 7.32
CA LEU A 570 2.25 -23.37 7.37
C LEU A 570 2.28 -22.40 6.18
N ALA A 571 3.42 -22.33 5.49
CA ALA A 571 3.63 -21.49 4.31
C ALA A 571 3.39 -22.23 2.98
N MET A 572 2.82 -23.44 3.04
CA MET A 572 2.48 -24.22 1.84
C MET A 572 0.97 -24.24 1.62
N ALA A 573 0.57 -24.15 0.36
CA ALA A 573 -0.80 -24.33 -0.08
C ALA A 573 -0.86 -25.23 -1.32
N THR A 574 -2.01 -25.85 -1.57
CA THR A 574 -2.25 -26.60 -2.82
C THR A 574 -3.46 -26.01 -3.52
N ALA A 575 -3.34 -25.82 -4.83
CA ALA A 575 -4.46 -25.43 -5.67
C ALA A 575 -5.49 -26.58 -5.70
N PRO A 576 -6.80 -26.29 -5.60
CA PRO A 576 -7.80 -27.34 -5.59
C PRO A 576 -7.84 -28.02 -6.97
N ALA A 577 -8.33 -29.26 -7.02
CA ALA A 577 -8.56 -29.94 -8.28
C ALA A 577 -9.77 -29.35 -9.06
N SER A 578 -10.63 -28.59 -8.39
CA SER A 578 -11.83 -27.98 -8.96
C SER A 578 -11.99 -26.55 -8.45
N ASN A 579 -12.26 -25.62 -9.37
CA ASN A 579 -12.43 -24.20 -9.06
C ASN A 579 -13.89 -23.82 -8.73
N TRP A 580 -14.82 -24.77 -8.83
CA TRP A 580 -16.26 -24.53 -8.69
C TRP A 580 -16.68 -23.95 -7.34
N ASN A 581 -16.11 -24.46 -6.24
CA ASN A 581 -16.42 -23.95 -4.91
C ASN A 581 -16.01 -22.49 -4.77
N TYR A 582 -14.82 -22.13 -5.26
CA TYR A 582 -14.38 -20.75 -5.21
C TYR A 582 -15.24 -19.86 -6.11
N ALA A 583 -15.54 -20.27 -7.34
CA ALA A 583 -16.41 -19.51 -8.24
C ALA A 583 -17.77 -19.20 -7.59
N LYS A 584 -18.41 -20.19 -6.97
CA LYS A 584 -19.70 -20.04 -6.30
C LYS A 584 -19.67 -19.06 -5.13
N TYR A 585 -18.66 -19.14 -4.26
CA TYR A 585 -18.61 -18.35 -3.03
C TYR A 585 -17.84 -17.04 -3.15
N SER A 586 -17.01 -16.85 -4.17
CA SER A 586 -16.40 -15.56 -4.50
C SER A 586 -17.29 -14.70 -5.41
N LEU A 587 -18.30 -15.34 -6.01
CA LEU A 587 -19.12 -14.81 -7.10
C LEU A 587 -18.33 -14.60 -8.40
N ASP A 588 -17.05 -15.02 -8.49
CA ASP A 588 -16.26 -14.99 -9.73
C ASP A 588 -16.57 -16.22 -10.61
N CYS A 589 -17.61 -16.08 -11.42
CA CYS A 589 -18.13 -17.11 -12.31
C CYS A 589 -17.43 -17.13 -13.69
N ASN A 590 -16.24 -16.54 -13.85
CA ASN A 590 -15.59 -16.50 -15.16
C ASN A 590 -15.34 -17.93 -15.69
N PRO A 591 -15.91 -18.32 -16.85
CA PRO A 591 -15.88 -19.70 -17.32
C PRO A 591 -14.49 -20.22 -17.68
N ILE A 592 -13.47 -19.36 -17.84
CA ILE A 592 -12.09 -19.81 -18.04
C ILE A 592 -11.58 -20.71 -16.89
N HIS A 593 -12.19 -20.60 -15.71
CA HIS A 593 -11.84 -21.38 -14.52
C HIS A 593 -12.64 -22.68 -14.37
N THR A 594 -13.77 -22.82 -15.06
CA THR A 594 -14.77 -23.89 -14.80
C THR A 594 -15.22 -24.64 -16.04
N ASN A 595 -14.95 -24.14 -17.25
CA ASN A 595 -15.26 -24.79 -18.51
C ASN A 595 -13.98 -25.01 -19.34
N PRO A 596 -13.61 -26.27 -19.64
CA PRO A 596 -12.34 -26.57 -20.28
C PRO A 596 -12.32 -26.18 -21.78
N TYR A 597 -13.48 -26.11 -22.45
CA TYR A 597 -13.56 -25.65 -23.84
C TYR A 597 -13.38 -24.13 -23.95
N ILE A 598 -13.87 -23.38 -22.96
CA ILE A 598 -13.68 -21.91 -22.91
C ILE A 598 -12.23 -21.58 -22.54
N ALA A 599 -11.59 -22.37 -21.68
CA ALA A 599 -10.15 -22.27 -21.43
C ALA A 599 -9.33 -22.48 -22.72
N ASP A 600 -9.65 -23.51 -23.51
CA ASP A 600 -9.01 -23.78 -24.81
C ASP A 600 -9.22 -22.65 -25.82
N TYR A 601 -10.46 -22.12 -25.88
CA TYR A 601 -10.80 -20.97 -26.71
C TYR A 601 -9.94 -19.76 -26.36
N SER A 602 -9.77 -19.51 -25.06
CA SER A 602 -8.99 -18.39 -24.51
C SER A 602 -7.47 -18.58 -24.61
N GLY A 603 -7.01 -19.75 -25.09
CA GLY A 603 -5.60 -20.10 -25.26
C GLY A 603 -4.90 -20.47 -23.94
N LEU A 604 -5.66 -20.91 -22.94
CA LEU A 604 -5.12 -21.37 -21.66
C LEU A 604 -4.71 -22.85 -21.73
N PRO A 605 -3.71 -23.29 -20.95
CA PRO A 605 -3.28 -24.69 -20.94
C PRO A 605 -4.37 -25.64 -20.41
N GLU A 606 -5.10 -25.20 -19.39
CA GLU A 606 -6.25 -25.88 -18.79
C GLU A 606 -7.09 -24.85 -18.02
N MET A 607 -8.08 -25.30 -17.23
CA MET A 607 -8.87 -24.47 -16.33
C MET A 607 -7.99 -23.97 -15.17
N ILE A 608 -7.33 -22.83 -15.36
CA ILE A 608 -6.45 -22.23 -14.37
C ILE A 608 -7.22 -21.91 -13.07
N ALA A 609 -6.56 -21.97 -11.92
CA ALA A 609 -7.12 -21.51 -10.66
C ALA A 609 -7.33 -19.99 -10.69
N HIS A 610 -8.36 -19.50 -10.00
CA HIS A 610 -8.57 -18.07 -9.83
C HIS A 610 -7.36 -17.42 -9.13
N GLY A 611 -6.81 -16.34 -9.71
CA GLY A 611 -5.74 -15.57 -9.08
C GLY A 611 -6.16 -15.09 -7.69
N LEU A 612 -7.39 -14.60 -7.55
CA LEU A 612 -7.97 -14.16 -6.28
C LEU A 612 -8.12 -15.28 -5.24
N ARG A 613 -8.26 -16.55 -5.65
CA ARG A 613 -8.22 -17.69 -4.73
C ARG A 613 -6.81 -17.90 -4.20
N THR A 614 -5.82 -17.84 -5.07
CA THR A 614 -4.40 -17.92 -4.69
C THR A 614 -4.03 -16.76 -3.76
N ALA A 615 -4.54 -15.56 -4.03
CA ALA A 615 -4.39 -14.39 -3.16
C ALA A 615 -4.98 -14.62 -1.77
N ALA A 616 -6.23 -15.10 -1.67
CA ALA A 616 -6.88 -15.38 -0.39
C ALA A 616 -6.19 -16.51 0.41
N SER A 617 -5.75 -17.57 -0.29
CA SER A 617 -4.99 -18.66 0.31
C SER A 617 -3.64 -18.19 0.86
N THR A 618 -2.96 -17.31 0.13
CA THR A 618 -1.70 -16.70 0.58
C THR A 618 -1.91 -15.72 1.73
N ARG A 619 -3.03 -14.98 1.76
CA ARG A 619 -3.38 -14.11 2.87
C ARG A 619 -3.58 -14.90 4.16
N ALA A 620 -4.17 -16.09 4.10
CA ALA A 620 -4.28 -16.97 5.26
C ALA A 620 -2.90 -17.33 5.87
N ILE A 621 -1.86 -17.44 5.02
CA ILE A 621 -0.47 -17.62 5.46
C ILE A 621 0.04 -16.35 6.14
N VAL A 622 -0.21 -15.17 5.57
CA VAL A 622 0.13 -13.87 6.19
C VAL A 622 -0.53 -13.73 7.58
N GLU A 623 -1.81 -14.08 7.71
CA GLU A 623 -2.53 -14.05 8.98
C GLU A 623 -1.92 -15.03 10.00
N THR A 624 -1.60 -16.22 9.56
CA THR A 624 -1.07 -17.28 10.44
C THR A 624 0.34 -16.93 10.92
N ILE A 625 1.21 -16.49 10.01
CA ILE A 625 2.64 -16.28 10.28
C ILE A 625 2.91 -14.85 10.76
N ALA A 626 2.60 -13.83 9.96
CA ALA A 626 2.90 -12.44 10.29
C ALA A 626 1.95 -11.88 11.38
N ALA A 627 0.66 -12.13 11.23
CA ALA A 627 -0.34 -11.71 12.23
C ALA A 627 -0.43 -12.64 13.45
N LYS A 628 0.36 -13.73 13.49
CA LYS A 628 0.40 -14.70 14.60
C LYS A 628 -0.99 -15.26 14.95
N GLY A 629 -1.80 -15.55 13.93
CA GLY A 629 -3.15 -16.09 14.09
C GLY A 629 -4.19 -15.07 14.58
N ARG A 630 -3.86 -13.77 14.61
CA ARG A 630 -4.78 -12.66 14.94
C ARG A 630 -5.17 -11.93 13.65
N VAL A 631 -6.20 -12.45 12.98
CA VAL A 631 -6.64 -12.00 11.64
C VAL A 631 -6.91 -10.50 11.57
N GLU A 632 -7.41 -9.92 12.66
CA GLU A 632 -7.75 -8.49 12.80
C GLU A 632 -6.55 -7.53 12.66
N ARG A 633 -5.31 -8.03 12.83
CA ARG A 633 -4.09 -7.23 12.65
C ARG A 633 -3.76 -6.97 11.18
N THR A 634 -4.31 -7.73 10.23
CA THR A 634 -4.03 -7.50 8.80
C THR A 634 -4.88 -6.33 8.31
N ARG A 635 -4.26 -5.16 8.10
CA ARG A 635 -4.95 -3.91 7.75
C ARG A 635 -4.99 -3.62 6.26
N ALA A 636 -3.93 -3.99 5.55
CA ALA A 636 -3.87 -3.90 4.10
C ALA A 636 -3.19 -5.14 3.52
N TYR A 637 -3.62 -5.53 2.32
CA TYR A 637 -3.12 -6.68 1.59
C TYR A 637 -3.16 -6.40 0.09
N GLU A 638 -2.01 -6.52 -0.58
CA GLU A 638 -1.85 -6.27 -2.00
C GLU A 638 -1.11 -7.43 -2.66
N VAL A 639 -1.57 -7.80 -3.86
CA VAL A 639 -0.97 -8.84 -4.67
C VAL A 639 -0.76 -8.37 -6.10
N ALA A 640 0.32 -8.83 -6.71
CA ALA A 640 0.57 -8.72 -8.14
C ALA A 640 0.71 -10.13 -8.73
N PHE A 641 -0.11 -10.44 -9.74
CA PHE A 641 -0.12 -11.75 -10.39
C PHE A 641 0.97 -11.81 -11.47
N ILE A 642 1.86 -12.81 -11.36
CA ILE A 642 3.02 -12.98 -12.24
C ILE A 642 2.74 -14.08 -13.27
N ASP A 643 2.23 -15.23 -12.81
CA ASP A 643 1.99 -16.40 -13.66
C ASP A 643 0.76 -17.19 -13.16
N MET A 644 0.22 -18.01 -14.05
CA MET A 644 -0.98 -18.82 -13.82
C MET A 644 -0.70 -19.99 -12.87
N VAL A 645 -1.67 -20.30 -12.03
CA VAL A 645 -1.66 -21.48 -11.16
C VAL A 645 -2.59 -22.54 -11.76
N LEU A 646 -2.10 -23.76 -11.95
CA LEU A 646 -2.91 -24.88 -12.45
C LEU A 646 -3.55 -25.66 -11.29
N PRO A 647 -4.65 -26.38 -11.53
CA PRO A 647 -5.22 -27.28 -10.53
C PRO A 647 -4.16 -28.24 -9.99
N ARG A 648 -4.17 -28.48 -8.67
CA ARG A 648 -3.21 -29.35 -7.94
C ARG A 648 -1.77 -28.85 -7.85
N ASP A 649 -1.42 -27.68 -8.40
CA ASP A 649 -0.12 -27.07 -8.16
C ASP A 649 0.12 -26.90 -6.65
N ARG A 650 1.33 -27.28 -6.21
CA ARG A 650 1.80 -27.04 -4.84
C ARG A 650 2.55 -25.72 -4.80
N LEU A 651 2.17 -24.86 -3.87
CA LEU A 651 2.66 -23.49 -3.76
C LEU A 651 3.35 -23.29 -2.41
N SER A 652 4.43 -22.52 -2.40
CA SER A 652 5.12 -22.06 -1.19
C SER A 652 5.21 -20.54 -1.16
N THR A 653 4.93 -19.94 -0.01
CA THR A 653 4.99 -18.49 0.19
C THR A 653 6.12 -18.12 1.15
N GLU A 654 7.08 -17.33 0.68
CA GLU A 654 8.11 -16.74 1.53
C GLU A 654 7.67 -15.34 1.96
N LEU A 655 7.73 -15.05 3.27
CA LEU A 655 7.34 -13.77 3.86
C LEU A 655 8.53 -13.15 4.58
N PHE A 656 8.69 -11.84 4.44
CA PHE A 656 9.75 -11.03 5.05
C PHE A 656 9.13 -9.81 5.72
N HIS A 657 9.58 -9.51 6.94
CA HIS A 657 9.29 -8.23 7.59
C HIS A 657 10.35 -7.23 7.14
N VAL A 658 9.96 -6.27 6.30
CA VAL A 658 10.90 -5.41 5.57
C VAL A 658 10.92 -3.96 6.03
N GLY A 659 10.01 -3.57 6.92
CA GLY A 659 9.89 -2.19 7.36
C GLY A 659 8.66 -1.94 8.22
N MET A 660 8.40 -0.67 8.51
CA MET A 660 7.37 -0.21 9.45
C MET A 660 6.65 1.03 8.93
N LYS A 661 5.33 1.10 9.13
CA LYS A 661 4.51 2.27 8.77
C LYS A 661 3.48 2.53 9.86
N ARG A 662 3.58 3.67 10.56
CA ARG A 662 2.61 4.10 11.59
C ARG A 662 2.28 3.01 12.63
N GLY A 663 3.29 2.27 13.07
CA GLY A 663 3.18 1.18 14.02
C GLY A 663 2.73 -0.16 13.43
N ARG A 664 2.60 -0.26 12.10
CA ARG A 664 2.31 -1.49 11.38
C ARG A 664 3.58 -2.06 10.75
N MET A 665 3.72 -3.37 10.82
CA MET A 665 4.74 -4.13 10.11
C MET A 665 4.43 -4.11 8.61
N LEU A 666 5.42 -3.73 7.81
CA LEU A 666 5.41 -3.89 6.36
C LEU A 666 5.95 -5.27 6.01
N VAL A 667 5.08 -6.12 5.50
CA VAL A 667 5.41 -7.50 5.11
C VAL A 667 5.49 -7.55 3.59
N LYS A 668 6.57 -8.09 3.05
CA LYS A 668 6.68 -8.46 1.63
C LYS A 668 6.78 -9.96 1.51
N GLY A 669 6.32 -10.50 0.40
CA GLY A 669 6.44 -11.92 0.15
C GLY A 669 6.28 -12.30 -1.30
N ARG A 670 6.55 -13.56 -1.58
CA ARG A 670 6.46 -14.15 -2.91
C ARG A 670 5.94 -15.57 -2.81
N THR A 671 4.95 -15.88 -3.62
CA THR A 671 4.41 -17.24 -3.78
C THR A 671 4.97 -17.83 -5.07
N SER A 672 5.51 -19.05 -4.98
CA SER A 672 6.12 -19.78 -6.10
C SER A 672 5.56 -21.21 -6.19
N LYS A 673 5.61 -21.82 -7.37
CA LYS A 673 5.32 -23.25 -7.54
C LYS A 673 6.47 -24.08 -6.98
N GLU A 674 6.17 -25.20 -6.33
CA GLU A 674 7.19 -26.15 -5.87
C GLU A 674 7.98 -26.68 -7.09
N GLY A 675 9.28 -26.41 -7.15
CA GLY A 675 10.14 -26.76 -8.29
C GLY A 675 9.92 -25.90 -9.55
N GLY A 676 9.16 -24.81 -9.46
CA GLY A 676 8.84 -23.91 -10.57
C GLY A 676 9.13 -22.44 -10.27
N GLY A 677 8.57 -21.55 -11.10
CA GLY A 677 8.76 -20.10 -11.01
C GLY A 677 7.80 -19.38 -10.04
N PRO A 678 7.99 -18.07 -9.86
CA PRO A 678 7.09 -17.23 -9.07
C PRO A 678 5.73 -17.06 -9.76
N VAL A 679 4.65 -17.04 -8.98
CA VAL A 679 3.28 -16.86 -9.47
C VAL A 679 2.63 -15.58 -8.96
N MET A 680 3.08 -15.07 -7.80
CA MET A 680 2.46 -13.89 -7.18
C MET A 680 3.43 -13.19 -6.23
N ASP A 681 3.54 -11.87 -6.33
CA ASP A 681 4.16 -11.01 -5.32
C ASP A 681 3.11 -10.51 -4.35
N VAL A 682 3.50 -10.34 -3.08
CA VAL A 682 2.61 -10.03 -1.96
C VAL A 682 3.19 -8.90 -1.15
N THR A 683 2.35 -7.94 -0.77
CA THR A 683 2.65 -7.01 0.32
C THR A 683 1.49 -6.91 1.30
N ALA A 684 1.78 -6.70 2.57
CA ALA A 684 0.76 -6.55 3.59
C ALA A 684 1.19 -5.55 4.67
N GLU A 685 0.22 -4.82 5.21
CA GLU A 685 0.40 -3.99 6.41
C GLU A 685 -0.27 -4.71 7.59
N VAL A 686 0.53 -5.10 8.59
CA VAL A 686 0.08 -5.90 9.74
C VAL A 686 0.35 -5.14 11.03
N ASP A 687 -0.67 -4.83 11.82
CA ASP A 687 -0.51 -4.15 13.11
C ASP A 687 0.48 -4.91 14.00
N GLN A 688 1.31 -4.19 14.76
CA GLN A 688 2.07 -4.81 15.85
C GLN A 688 1.13 -5.39 16.93
N PRO A 689 1.61 -6.27 17.83
CA PRO A 689 0.87 -6.60 19.04
C PRO A 689 0.45 -5.33 19.81
N LYS A 690 -0.66 -5.38 20.56
CA LYS A 690 -1.08 -4.23 21.38
C LYS A 690 0.05 -3.79 22.30
N THR A 691 0.45 -2.53 22.18
CA THR A 691 1.59 -1.96 22.89
C THR A 691 1.15 -0.84 23.84
N ALA A 692 1.78 -0.77 25.01
CA ALA A 692 1.65 0.35 25.93
C ALA A 692 3.03 0.97 26.15
N TYR A 693 3.12 2.30 26.04
CA TYR A 693 4.35 3.05 26.24
C TYR A 693 4.39 3.64 27.65
N VAL A 694 5.34 3.20 28.46
CA VAL A 694 5.51 3.68 29.84
C VAL A 694 6.79 4.48 29.97
N PHE A 695 6.68 5.67 30.58
CA PHE A 695 7.78 6.63 30.68
C PHE A 695 8.31 6.70 32.11
N THR A 696 9.64 6.64 32.26
CA THR A 696 10.31 6.66 33.57
C THR A 696 10.31 8.06 34.18
N GLY A 697 10.29 8.08 35.51
CA GLY A 697 10.46 9.30 36.30
C GLY A 697 11.92 9.57 36.67
N GLN A 698 12.09 10.49 37.62
CA GLN A 698 13.39 10.82 38.21
C GLN A 698 14.03 9.61 38.92
N GLY A 699 15.36 9.60 38.98
CA GLY A 699 16.16 8.51 39.54
C GLY A 699 16.73 7.55 38.49
N SER A 700 16.37 7.73 37.21
CA SER A 700 16.89 6.96 36.07
C SER A 700 17.90 7.72 35.21
N GLN A 701 18.21 8.98 35.57
CA GLN A 701 19.18 9.79 34.85
C GLN A 701 20.60 9.27 35.07
N GLU A 702 21.40 9.30 34.00
CA GLU A 702 22.83 9.01 34.04
C GLU A 702 23.56 9.98 33.11
N PRO A 703 24.83 10.33 33.39
CA PRO A 703 25.65 11.11 32.47
C PRO A 703 25.67 10.46 31.07
N GLY A 704 25.42 11.27 30.04
CA GLY A 704 25.32 10.83 28.65
C GLY A 704 23.95 10.27 28.23
N ILE A 705 22.92 10.37 29.07
CA ILE A 705 21.56 9.92 28.72
C ILE A 705 21.09 10.49 27.37
N GLY A 706 20.67 9.61 26.46
CA GLY A 706 20.20 9.97 25.12
C GLY A 706 21.29 10.41 24.12
N MET A 707 22.55 10.55 24.51
CA MET A 707 23.60 11.07 23.62
C MET A 707 24.01 10.11 22.51
N ALA A 708 23.98 8.80 22.75
CA ALA A 708 24.20 7.82 21.67
C ALA A 708 23.16 7.96 20.54
N LEU A 709 21.90 8.24 20.90
CA LEU A 709 20.83 8.46 19.93
C LEU A 709 20.96 9.82 19.24
N TYR A 710 21.39 10.87 19.96
CA TYR A 710 21.70 12.18 19.41
C TYR A 710 22.72 12.10 18.25
N GLU A 711 23.73 11.23 18.39
CA GLU A 711 24.75 11.02 17.36
C GLU A 711 24.23 10.28 16.13
N GLN A 712 23.26 9.38 16.29
CA GLN A 712 22.80 8.48 15.23
C GLN A 712 21.53 8.94 14.50
N SER A 713 20.67 9.72 15.15
CA SER A 713 19.33 10.07 14.65
C SER A 713 19.21 11.58 14.45
N ALA A 714 18.86 12.01 13.23
CA ALA A 714 18.68 13.41 12.90
C ALA A 714 17.48 14.00 13.64
N GLU A 715 16.43 13.21 13.84
CA GLU A 715 15.20 13.58 14.54
C GLU A 715 15.47 13.73 16.04
N ALA A 716 16.18 12.79 16.65
CA ALA A 716 16.59 12.92 18.04
C ALA A 716 17.49 14.14 18.25
N ARG A 717 18.46 14.36 17.35
CA ARG A 717 19.35 15.53 17.37
C ARG A 717 18.56 16.84 17.28
N GLY A 718 17.60 16.92 16.36
CA GLY A 718 16.75 18.11 16.21
C GLY A 718 15.97 18.47 17.48
N ILE A 719 15.50 17.48 18.24
CA ILE A 719 14.84 17.72 19.54
C ILE A 719 15.82 18.28 20.57
N TRP A 720 17.00 17.68 20.71
CA TRP A 720 18.04 18.14 21.63
C TRP A 720 18.57 19.52 21.27
N ASP A 721 18.84 19.80 19.99
CA ASP A 721 19.37 21.09 19.54
C ASP A 721 18.38 22.21 19.78
N ARG A 722 17.07 21.96 19.56
CA ARG A 722 16.01 22.91 19.90
C ARG A 722 15.94 23.18 21.40
N ALA A 723 15.93 22.13 22.22
CA ALA A 723 15.90 22.27 23.66
C ALA A 723 17.14 23.02 24.18
N ASN A 724 18.32 22.67 23.70
CA ASN A 724 19.58 23.30 24.09
C ASN A 724 19.63 24.77 23.68
N LYS A 725 19.24 25.07 22.43
CA LYS A 725 19.16 26.45 21.94
C LYS A 725 18.21 27.30 22.79
N HIS A 726 17.04 26.77 23.14
CA HIS A 726 16.08 27.46 24.00
C HIS A 726 16.63 27.71 25.41
N MET A 727 17.29 26.70 26.02
CA MET A 727 17.92 26.81 27.33
C MET A 727 19.07 27.84 27.34
N LEU A 728 19.88 27.88 26.29
CA LEU A 728 20.94 28.88 26.11
C LEU A 728 20.35 30.29 25.92
N ASP A 729 19.41 30.46 24.99
CA ASP A 729 18.88 31.79 24.65
C ASP A 729 18.05 32.41 25.79
N THR A 730 17.40 31.56 26.62
CA THR A 730 16.47 31.96 27.68
C THR A 730 17.13 32.01 29.05
N TYR A 731 17.95 31.01 29.39
CA TYR A 731 18.52 30.84 30.73
C TYR A 731 20.05 30.79 30.74
N ASP A 732 20.72 30.91 29.59
CA ASP A 732 22.19 30.77 29.43
C ASP A 732 22.72 29.43 29.95
N ILE A 733 21.91 28.37 29.83
CA ILE A 733 22.25 27.01 30.25
C ILE A 733 22.57 26.15 29.02
N ASP A 734 23.80 25.61 28.96
CA ASP A 734 24.16 24.55 28.02
C ASP A 734 23.67 23.20 28.56
N LEU A 735 22.48 22.80 28.13
CA LEU A 735 21.86 21.54 28.52
C LEU A 735 22.68 20.33 28.04
N LEU A 736 23.31 20.42 26.87
CA LEU A 736 24.14 19.34 26.34
C LEU A 736 25.40 19.13 27.16
N ASP A 737 26.05 20.21 27.62
CA ASP A 737 27.18 20.11 28.55
C ASP A 737 26.76 19.43 29.86
N ILE A 738 25.66 19.88 30.47
CA ILE A 738 25.16 19.29 31.72
C ILE A 738 24.95 17.77 31.57
N VAL A 739 24.33 17.34 30.48
CA VAL A 739 24.07 15.91 30.24
C VAL A 739 25.36 15.14 29.96
N ARG A 740 26.32 15.72 29.22
CA ARG A 740 27.56 15.02 28.81
C ARG A 740 28.61 14.95 29.92
N THR A 741 28.80 16.02 30.67
CA THR A 741 29.91 16.18 31.61
C THR A 741 29.47 16.10 33.07
N ASN A 742 28.17 16.26 33.35
CA ASN A 742 27.60 16.34 34.69
C ASN A 742 28.42 17.25 35.63
N PRO A 743 28.57 18.55 35.28
CA PRO A 743 29.40 19.46 36.05
C PRO A 743 28.82 19.66 37.45
N LYS A 744 29.67 19.91 38.45
CA LYS A 744 29.23 20.16 39.84
C LYS A 744 28.77 21.59 40.09
N GLU A 745 29.20 22.51 39.24
CA GLU A 745 28.87 23.92 39.31
C GLU A 745 28.64 24.49 37.92
N LEU A 746 27.73 25.47 37.82
CA LEU A 746 27.46 26.23 36.60
C LEU A 746 27.19 27.67 36.98
N THR A 747 28.02 28.59 36.50
CA THR A 747 27.86 30.03 36.72
C THR A 747 27.28 30.70 35.49
N ILE A 748 26.13 31.35 35.67
CA ILE A 748 25.46 32.19 34.69
C ILE A 748 25.90 33.64 34.87
N TYR A 749 26.23 34.35 33.79
CA TYR A 749 26.70 35.74 33.84
C TYR A 749 25.70 36.70 33.18
N PHE A 750 25.28 37.73 33.91
CA PHE A 750 24.27 38.69 33.46
C PHE A 750 24.92 39.95 32.87
N HIS A 751 25.80 39.78 31.87
CA HIS A 751 26.52 40.88 31.23
C HIS A 751 25.90 41.32 29.89
N GLY A 752 25.76 42.63 29.71
CA GLY A 752 25.23 43.24 28.48
C GLY A 752 23.75 42.96 28.24
N LYS A 753 23.23 43.39 27.08
CA LYS A 753 21.79 43.29 26.76
C LYS A 753 21.24 41.86 26.76
N ALA A 754 22.06 40.88 26.37
CA ALA A 754 21.66 39.48 26.40
C ALA A 754 21.58 38.96 27.85
N GLY A 755 22.56 39.26 28.68
CA GLY A 755 22.57 38.90 30.10
C GLY A 755 21.44 39.57 30.90
N GLU A 756 21.12 40.84 30.61
CA GLU A 756 19.97 41.55 31.21
C GLU A 756 18.63 40.84 30.89
N ARG A 757 18.48 40.32 29.66
CA ARG A 757 17.30 39.54 29.27
C ARG A 757 17.23 38.22 30.04
N VAL A 758 18.33 37.48 30.13
CA VAL A 758 18.41 36.22 30.88
C VAL A 758 18.13 36.45 32.37
N GLN A 759 18.69 37.50 32.96
CA GLN A 759 18.40 37.93 34.33
C GLN A 759 16.91 38.22 34.53
N GLY A 760 16.30 38.97 33.59
CA GLY A 760 14.86 39.24 33.58
C GLY A 760 14.02 37.96 33.55
N ASN A 761 14.42 36.96 32.75
CA ASN A 761 13.75 35.66 32.69
C ASN A 761 13.82 34.93 34.03
N TYR A 762 14.98 34.86 34.68
CA TYR A 762 15.12 34.26 36.01
C TYR A 762 14.29 34.99 37.08
N MET A 763 14.26 36.33 37.05
CA MET A 763 13.45 37.13 37.98
C MET A 763 11.94 36.95 37.77
N ALA A 764 11.50 36.63 36.56
CA ALA A 764 10.11 36.34 36.25
C ALA A 764 9.64 34.98 36.82
N LEU A 765 10.57 34.04 37.05
CA LEU A 765 10.27 32.78 37.72
C LEU A 765 9.92 33.03 39.19
N SER A 766 8.62 33.05 39.50
CA SER A 766 8.11 33.37 40.83
C SER A 766 7.02 32.40 41.29
N LYS A 767 6.82 32.31 42.60
CA LYS A 767 5.74 31.56 43.25
C LYS A 767 4.86 32.49 44.08
N ARG A 768 3.61 32.10 44.30
CA ARG A 768 2.70 32.83 45.20
C ARG A 768 2.86 32.31 46.62
N VAL A 769 3.03 33.23 47.56
CA VAL A 769 3.07 32.94 49.00
C VAL A 769 1.89 33.67 49.65
N PRO A 770 1.05 33.00 50.45
CA PRO A 770 -0.04 33.67 51.15
C PRO A 770 0.47 34.84 52.00
N ASP A 771 -0.13 36.01 51.84
CA ASP A 771 0.21 37.22 52.59
C ASP A 771 -1.04 38.11 52.71
N ASP A 772 -1.60 38.18 53.92
CA ASP A 772 -2.83 38.92 54.22
C ASP A 772 -2.70 40.44 54.04
N SER A 773 -1.50 40.95 53.76
CA SER A 773 -1.25 42.36 53.47
C SER A 773 -1.51 42.77 52.01
N TYR A 774 -1.75 41.81 51.10
CA TYR A 774 -2.02 42.06 49.68
C TYR A 774 -3.52 41.90 49.34
N MET A 775 -4.02 42.71 48.40
CA MET A 775 -5.46 42.75 48.04
C MET A 775 -6.00 41.46 47.42
N ASP A 776 -5.13 40.64 46.83
CA ASP A 776 -5.46 39.30 46.31
C ASP A 776 -5.11 38.17 47.29
N GLY A 777 -4.55 38.51 48.47
CA GLY A 777 -4.14 37.57 49.52
C GLY A 777 -2.79 36.89 49.28
N PHE A 778 -2.02 37.27 48.26
CA PHE A 778 -0.76 36.61 47.92
C PHE A 778 0.36 37.60 47.57
N LYS A 779 1.57 37.28 48.01
CA LYS A 779 2.81 37.94 47.60
C LYS A 779 3.55 37.07 46.58
N GLN A 780 3.89 37.64 45.42
CA GLN A 780 4.84 37.00 44.51
C GLN A 780 6.26 37.05 45.07
N THR A 781 6.89 35.86 45.14
CA THR A 781 8.26 35.71 45.61
C THR A 781 9.09 35.01 44.52
N PRO A 782 10.29 35.52 44.16
CA PRO A 782 11.16 34.84 43.19
C PRO A 782 11.49 33.41 43.61
N LEU A 783 11.55 32.49 42.65
CA LEU A 783 11.96 31.10 42.89
C LEU A 783 13.46 30.99 43.24
N ILE A 784 14.27 31.94 42.78
CA ILE A 784 15.69 32.05 43.10
C ILE A 784 15.93 33.42 43.77
N PRO A 785 15.82 33.52 45.12
CA PRO A 785 15.90 34.80 45.82
C PRO A 785 17.22 35.55 45.63
N GLY A 786 18.30 34.83 45.29
CA GLY A 786 19.64 35.39 45.08
C GLY A 786 19.83 36.14 43.76
N ILE A 787 18.84 36.16 42.86
CA ILE A 787 18.91 36.90 41.59
C ILE A 787 18.05 38.15 41.69
N THR A 788 18.70 39.31 41.72
CA THR A 788 18.09 40.65 41.72
C THR A 788 18.58 41.46 40.53
N ALA A 789 17.97 42.62 40.25
CA ALA A 789 18.40 43.53 39.18
C ALA A 789 19.87 44.00 39.30
N GLN A 790 20.48 43.89 40.49
CA GLN A 790 21.88 44.25 40.74
C GLN A 790 22.85 43.06 40.64
N SER A 791 22.34 41.84 40.46
CA SER A 791 23.17 40.63 40.38
C SER A 791 23.95 40.60 39.08
N CYS A 792 25.26 40.34 39.13
CA CYS A 792 26.09 40.19 37.93
C CYS A 792 26.23 38.74 37.47
N SER A 793 25.95 37.77 38.36
CA SER A 793 26.03 36.34 38.07
C SER A 793 25.23 35.52 39.08
N HIS A 794 24.93 34.27 38.75
CA HIS A 794 24.36 33.27 39.66
C HIS A 794 25.06 31.92 39.46
N THR A 795 25.34 31.18 40.53
CA THR A 795 25.98 29.86 40.42
C THR A 795 25.07 28.77 40.96
N PHE A 796 24.74 27.80 40.12
CA PHE A 796 24.13 26.55 40.54
C PHE A 796 25.20 25.60 41.07
N LEU A 797 24.93 24.93 42.20
CA LEU A 797 25.86 24.03 42.87
C LEU A 797 25.16 22.70 43.18
N SER A 798 25.84 21.59 42.92
CA SER A 798 25.42 20.24 43.35
C SER A 798 26.63 19.40 43.71
N SER A 799 26.60 18.76 44.89
CA SER A 799 27.72 17.94 45.38
C SER A 799 27.93 16.66 44.57
N THR A 800 26.86 16.11 43.99
CA THR A 800 26.87 14.90 43.16
C THR A 800 26.88 15.19 41.65
N GLY A 801 26.66 16.45 41.26
CA GLY A 801 26.60 16.89 39.86
C GLY A 801 25.24 17.51 39.53
N LEU A 802 25.22 18.49 38.62
CA LEU A 802 24.02 19.25 38.28
C LEU A 802 22.96 18.40 37.58
N LEU A 803 23.33 17.29 36.93
CA LEU A 803 22.36 16.36 36.34
C LEU A 803 21.49 15.67 37.40
N ASP A 804 21.93 15.60 38.66
CA ASP A 804 21.15 15.08 39.79
C ASP A 804 20.31 16.17 40.48
N ALA A 805 20.53 17.44 40.15
CA ALA A 805 19.69 18.51 40.65
C ALA A 805 18.37 18.55 39.88
N THR A 806 17.27 18.47 40.63
CA THR A 806 15.90 18.27 40.15
C THR A 806 15.55 19.14 38.92
N GLN A 807 15.91 20.41 38.92
CA GLN A 807 15.62 21.36 37.83
C GLN A 807 16.27 20.97 36.49
N PHE A 808 17.47 20.38 36.50
CA PHE A 808 18.13 19.92 35.27
C PHE A 808 17.77 18.47 34.94
N THR A 809 17.63 17.62 35.96
CA THR A 809 17.19 16.22 35.77
C THR A 809 15.87 16.13 35.03
N GLN A 810 14.89 16.99 35.38
CA GLN A 810 13.57 16.95 34.74
C GLN A 810 13.65 17.26 33.25
N VAL A 811 14.37 18.33 32.91
CA VAL A 811 14.56 18.76 31.52
C VAL A 811 15.28 17.65 30.73
N ALA A 812 16.40 17.13 31.24
CA ALA A 812 17.19 16.11 30.56
C ALA A 812 16.38 14.83 30.27
N LEU A 813 15.62 14.32 31.25
CA LEU A 813 14.79 13.13 31.08
C LEU A 813 13.65 13.36 30.07
N THR A 814 13.00 14.53 30.12
CA THR A 814 11.92 14.85 29.19
C THR A 814 12.42 14.98 27.75
N VAL A 815 13.52 15.71 27.54
CA VAL A 815 14.12 15.86 26.19
C VAL A 815 14.59 14.52 25.66
N SER A 816 15.22 13.67 26.49
CA SER A 816 15.61 12.32 26.10
C SER A 816 14.43 11.45 25.69
N ALA A 817 13.32 11.50 26.43
CA ALA A 817 12.11 10.75 26.12
C ALA A 817 11.46 11.20 24.80
N MET A 818 11.39 12.52 24.57
CA MET A 818 10.89 13.08 23.32
C MET A 818 11.78 12.70 22.14
N ALA A 819 13.10 12.78 22.30
CA ALA A 819 14.06 12.39 21.26
C ALA A 819 13.93 10.91 20.88
N ALA A 820 13.79 10.02 21.87
CA ALA A 820 13.58 8.59 21.65
C ALA A 820 12.28 8.31 20.86
N VAL A 821 11.17 8.93 21.26
CA VAL A 821 9.88 8.74 20.56
C VAL A 821 9.89 9.38 19.18
N ALA A 822 10.57 10.52 18.99
CA ALA A 822 10.73 11.15 17.68
C ALA A 822 11.46 10.22 16.70
N ASP A 823 12.56 9.60 17.13
CA ASP A 823 13.26 8.58 16.33
C ASP A 823 12.37 7.36 16.03
N MET A 824 11.67 6.84 17.04
CA MET A 824 10.73 5.73 16.85
C MET A 824 9.61 6.08 15.87
N ARG A 825 9.09 7.31 15.92
CA ARG A 825 8.03 7.79 15.04
C ARG A 825 8.53 7.97 13.61
N ALA A 826 9.74 8.50 13.43
CA ALA A 826 10.40 8.61 12.12
C ALA A 826 10.63 7.25 11.46
N LYS A 827 10.94 6.22 12.27
CA LYS A 827 11.06 4.82 11.83
C LYS A 827 9.71 4.09 11.77
N GLY A 828 8.58 4.79 11.94
CA GLY A 828 7.24 4.21 11.84
C GLY A 828 6.90 3.16 12.90
N LEU A 829 7.60 3.13 14.05
CA LEU A 829 7.45 2.11 15.09
C LEU A 829 6.28 2.39 16.06
N VAL A 830 5.88 3.66 16.18
CA VAL A 830 4.87 4.09 17.15
C VAL A 830 3.46 3.73 16.67
N GLN A 831 2.74 2.93 17.45
CA GLN A 831 1.32 2.62 17.21
C GLN A 831 0.44 3.84 17.47
N SER A 832 -0.49 4.11 16.54
CA SER A 832 -1.40 5.25 16.61
C SER A 832 -2.42 5.14 17.76
N ASP A 833 -2.82 3.93 18.14
CA ASP A 833 -3.83 3.63 19.16
C ASP A 833 -3.21 3.18 20.50
N ALA A 834 -1.88 3.22 20.63
CA ALA A 834 -1.21 2.76 21.84
C ALA A 834 -1.59 3.61 23.06
N MET A 835 -1.78 2.91 24.18
CA MET A 835 -1.91 3.52 25.49
C MET A 835 -0.55 4.03 25.95
N PHE A 836 -0.54 5.10 26.72
CA PHE A 836 0.67 5.62 27.32
C PHE A 836 0.44 6.17 28.72
N ALA A 837 1.44 6.00 29.57
CA ALA A 837 1.45 6.44 30.96
C ALA A 837 2.88 6.82 31.33
N GLY A 838 3.06 7.61 32.38
CA GLY A 838 4.41 7.90 32.86
C GLY A 838 4.43 8.16 34.34
N HIS A 839 5.48 7.68 35.01
CA HIS A 839 5.58 7.73 36.46
C HIS A 839 6.15 9.08 36.91
N SER A 840 5.40 9.85 37.71
CA SER A 840 5.80 11.17 38.21
C SER A 840 6.15 12.14 37.08
N LEU A 841 7.41 12.59 36.96
CA LEU A 841 7.92 13.35 35.83
C LEU A 841 7.60 12.67 34.49
N GLY A 842 7.64 11.33 34.46
CA GLY A 842 7.35 10.54 33.28
C GLY A 842 6.00 10.88 32.65
N GLU A 843 5.02 11.39 33.42
CA GLU A 843 3.73 11.85 32.88
C GLU A 843 3.91 13.01 31.90
N HIS A 844 4.79 13.97 32.22
CA HIS A 844 5.12 15.08 31.34
C HIS A 844 5.90 14.58 30.12
N CYS A 845 6.83 13.65 30.32
CA CYS A 845 7.55 12.97 29.23
C CYS A 845 6.57 12.27 28.27
N ALA A 846 5.61 11.52 28.81
CA ALA A 846 4.64 10.75 28.03
C ALA A 846 3.71 11.67 27.24
N LEU A 847 3.19 12.73 27.86
CA LEU A 847 2.33 13.72 27.20
C LEU A 847 3.10 14.48 26.10
N ALA A 848 4.32 14.94 26.38
CA ALA A 848 5.13 15.64 25.40
C ALA A 848 5.55 14.75 24.22
N ALA A 849 5.92 13.50 24.50
CA ALA A 849 6.40 12.57 23.48
C ALA A 849 5.26 11.95 22.64
N MET A 850 4.14 11.56 23.27
CA MET A 850 3.08 10.77 22.64
C MET A 850 1.88 11.59 22.18
N ALA A 851 1.52 12.67 22.89
CA ALA A 851 0.31 13.42 22.63
C ALA A 851 0.51 14.67 21.76
N ASP A 852 1.77 15.08 21.53
CA ASP A 852 2.14 16.23 20.68
C ASP A 852 1.43 17.53 21.08
N ILE A 853 1.21 17.72 22.39
CA ILE A 853 0.49 18.87 22.97
C ILE A 853 1.39 20.02 23.41
N PHE A 854 2.70 19.80 23.49
CA PHE A 854 3.70 20.79 23.89
C PHE A 854 4.73 21.01 22.80
N ALA A 855 5.15 22.27 22.60
CA ALA A 855 6.43 22.51 21.94
C ALA A 855 7.59 22.00 22.82
N VAL A 856 8.73 21.68 22.20
CA VAL A 856 9.95 21.29 22.91
C VAL A 856 10.34 22.36 23.93
N GLU A 857 10.26 23.62 23.52
CA GLU A 857 10.62 24.81 24.28
C GLU A 857 9.69 24.98 25.50
N ASP A 858 8.39 24.79 25.30
CA ASP A 858 7.40 24.93 26.37
C ASP A 858 7.52 23.84 27.43
N VAL A 859 7.72 22.58 27.04
CA VAL A 859 7.88 21.51 28.03
C VAL A 859 9.19 21.62 28.79
N VAL A 860 10.25 22.14 28.14
CA VAL A 860 11.52 22.46 28.80
C VAL A 860 11.31 23.54 29.87
N ASP A 861 10.59 24.62 29.55
CA ASP A 861 10.22 25.65 30.55
C ASP A 861 9.40 25.06 31.70
N ILE A 862 8.36 24.26 31.39
CA ILE A 862 7.48 23.65 32.39
C ILE A 862 8.27 22.74 33.34
N THR A 863 9.14 21.89 32.80
CA THR A 863 9.91 20.91 33.57
C THR A 863 11.02 21.57 34.39
N PHE A 864 11.67 22.60 33.85
CA PHE A 864 12.63 23.43 34.59
C PHE A 864 11.96 24.18 35.74
N TYR A 865 10.84 24.86 35.46
CA TYR A 865 10.04 25.56 36.45
C TYR A 865 9.52 24.61 37.54
N ARG A 866 8.99 23.43 37.16
CA ARG A 866 8.53 22.40 38.09
C ARG A 866 9.66 21.96 39.02
N GLY A 867 10.86 21.73 38.50
CA GLY A 867 12.02 21.37 39.32
C GLY A 867 12.47 22.47 40.27
N LEU A 868 12.49 23.73 39.84
CA LEU A 868 12.80 24.88 40.70
C LEU A 868 11.73 25.11 41.78
N LEU A 869 10.45 25.00 41.42
CA LEU A 869 9.34 25.11 42.35
C LEU A 869 9.44 24.03 43.44
N MET A 870 9.72 22.79 43.03
CA MET A 870 9.93 21.64 43.93
C MET A 870 11.08 21.88 44.91
N GLN A 871 12.20 22.45 44.43
CA GLN A 871 13.36 22.78 45.27
C GLN A 871 13.09 23.96 46.21
N SER A 872 12.39 24.99 45.75
CA SER A 872 12.10 26.20 46.53
C SER A 872 11.05 26.00 47.63
N ALA A 873 10.20 24.99 47.50
CA ALA A 873 9.08 24.72 48.40
C ALA A 873 9.54 24.09 49.73
N VAL A 874 10.75 23.52 49.76
CA VAL A 874 11.30 22.84 50.93
C VAL A 874 12.23 23.78 51.69
N PRO A 875 11.94 24.08 52.98
CA PRO A 875 12.84 24.84 53.83
C PRO A 875 14.17 24.10 54.00
N ARG A 876 15.28 24.84 53.92
CA ARG A 876 16.64 24.31 54.10
C ARG A 876 17.36 25.07 55.20
N ASP A 877 18.17 24.35 55.97
CA ASP A 877 19.04 24.96 56.98
C ASP A 877 20.25 25.69 56.35
N GLU A 878 21.08 26.32 57.19
CA GLU A 878 22.29 27.04 56.75
C GLU A 878 23.32 26.13 56.03
N GLN A 879 23.22 24.81 56.21
CA GLN A 879 24.04 23.81 55.53
C GLN A 879 23.35 23.22 54.28
N GLY A 880 22.18 23.76 53.89
CA GLY A 880 21.42 23.33 52.73
C GLY A 880 20.63 22.03 52.92
N ARG A 881 20.53 21.50 54.14
CA ARG A 881 19.85 20.24 54.45
C ARG A 881 18.36 20.46 54.65
N SER A 882 17.57 19.49 54.21
CA SER A 882 16.12 19.43 54.41
C SER A 882 15.76 18.56 55.61
N GLU A 883 14.64 18.87 56.26
CA GLU A 883 14.04 18.03 57.30
C GLU A 883 13.23 16.85 56.75
N PHE A 884 13.10 16.74 55.42
CA PHE A 884 12.31 15.73 54.73
C PHE A 884 13.16 14.70 54.00
N GLY A 885 12.55 13.55 53.72
CA GLY A 885 13.13 12.53 52.86
C GLY A 885 12.06 11.59 52.30
N MET A 886 12.52 10.52 51.66
CA MET A 886 11.67 9.44 51.15
C MET A 886 12.32 8.08 51.41
N ALA A 887 11.51 7.06 51.65
CA ALA A 887 11.97 5.68 51.83
C ALA A 887 11.08 4.71 51.05
N ALA A 888 11.72 3.80 50.31
CA ALA A 888 11.05 2.65 49.72
C ALA A 888 10.67 1.66 50.83
N VAL A 889 9.42 1.20 50.83
CA VAL A 889 8.88 0.27 51.82
C VAL A 889 8.41 -1.00 51.10
N ASP A 890 8.85 -2.15 51.59
CA ASP A 890 8.43 -3.49 51.14
C ASP A 890 7.65 -4.18 52.27
N PRO A 891 6.31 -4.09 52.28
CA PRO A 891 5.45 -4.68 53.30
C PRO A 891 5.67 -6.18 53.47
N SER A 892 5.98 -6.89 52.38
CA SER A 892 6.18 -8.34 52.39
C SER A 892 7.37 -8.79 53.25
N ARG A 893 8.32 -7.89 53.52
CA ARG A 893 9.49 -8.15 54.38
C ARG A 893 9.22 -7.96 55.86
N VAL A 894 8.10 -7.33 56.22
CA VAL A 894 7.70 -7.11 57.61
C VAL A 894 7.29 -8.46 58.22
N ALA A 895 6.17 -9.02 57.75
CA ALA A 895 5.64 -10.31 58.17
C ALA A 895 4.80 -10.97 57.06
N LYS A 896 4.58 -12.29 57.16
CA LYS A 896 3.72 -13.02 56.23
C LYS A 896 2.28 -12.51 56.35
N GLY A 897 1.70 -12.05 55.25
CA GLY A 897 0.34 -11.47 55.23
C GLY A 897 0.27 -9.98 55.55
N PHE A 898 1.41 -9.32 55.79
CA PHE A 898 1.49 -7.88 55.94
C PHE A 898 1.51 -7.22 54.54
N GLY A 899 0.43 -6.53 54.19
CA GLY A 899 0.22 -5.92 52.88
C GLY A 899 -0.08 -4.42 52.94
N GLU A 900 -0.76 -3.92 51.92
CA GLU A 900 -1.09 -2.50 51.75
C GLU A 900 -1.92 -1.94 52.92
N ASP A 901 -3.00 -2.63 53.31
CA ASP A 901 -3.91 -2.20 54.38
C ASP A 901 -3.16 -2.06 55.72
N GLN A 902 -2.26 -2.99 56.03
CA GLN A 902 -1.48 -2.94 57.28
C GLN A 902 -0.45 -1.81 57.24
N LEU A 903 0.16 -1.54 56.09
CA LEU A 903 1.06 -0.39 55.94
C LEU A 903 0.31 0.93 56.14
N HIS A 904 -0.91 1.05 55.61
CA HIS A 904 -1.78 2.20 55.86
C HIS A 904 -2.08 2.39 57.35
N LEU A 905 -2.48 1.32 58.05
CA LEU A 905 -2.72 1.38 59.50
C LEU A 905 -1.48 1.83 60.28
N VAL A 906 -0.28 1.43 59.86
CA VAL A 906 0.98 1.88 60.48
C VAL A 906 1.20 3.37 60.24
N VAL A 907 1.08 3.84 59.00
CA VAL A 907 1.26 5.26 58.66
C VAL A 907 0.24 6.14 59.39
N ASP A 908 -1.03 5.73 59.42
CA ASP A 908 -2.11 6.45 60.13
C ASP A 908 -1.84 6.52 61.64
N ALA A 909 -1.40 5.41 62.24
CA ALA A 909 -1.06 5.38 63.66
C ALA A 909 0.14 6.28 64.00
N ILE A 910 1.13 6.37 63.11
CA ILE A 910 2.28 7.28 63.27
C ILE A 910 1.82 8.73 63.15
N ASN A 911 1.03 9.07 62.13
CA ASN A 911 0.51 10.44 61.93
C ASN A 911 -0.35 10.91 63.10
N ALA A 912 -1.11 9.99 63.74
CA ALA A 912 -1.90 10.31 64.93
C ALA A 912 -1.04 10.54 66.19
N ALA A 913 0.14 9.92 66.27
CA ALA A 913 0.96 9.89 67.47
C ALA A 913 2.22 10.78 67.43
N SER A 914 2.68 11.17 66.23
CA SER A 914 3.90 11.97 66.04
C SER A 914 3.64 13.16 65.11
N PRO A 915 3.89 14.40 65.56
CA PRO A 915 3.72 15.57 64.72
C PRO A 915 4.76 15.58 63.60
N GLY A 916 4.30 15.67 62.35
CA GLY A 916 5.15 15.71 61.16
C GLY A 916 4.49 15.01 59.98
N LEU A 917 4.99 15.27 58.77
CA LEU A 917 4.50 14.62 57.56
C LEU A 917 4.93 13.15 57.51
N LEU A 918 4.01 12.23 57.21
CA LEU A 918 4.32 10.89 56.72
C LEU A 918 3.18 10.40 55.82
N GLU A 919 3.46 10.19 54.55
CA GLU A 919 2.46 9.78 53.56
C GLU A 919 3.03 8.71 52.63
N ILE A 920 2.18 7.76 52.20
CA ILE A 920 2.52 6.86 51.12
C ILE A 920 2.28 7.62 49.81
N VAL A 921 3.37 7.93 49.10
CA VAL A 921 3.34 8.80 47.92
C VAL A 921 3.47 8.05 46.60
N ASN A 922 3.99 6.83 46.62
CA ASN A 922 4.03 5.98 45.43
C ASN A 922 3.52 4.56 45.71
N TYR A 923 2.58 4.12 44.88
CA TYR A 923 2.00 2.79 44.85
C TYR A 923 2.54 2.04 43.62
N ASN A 924 3.74 1.47 43.73
CA ASN A 924 4.47 0.95 42.56
C ASN A 924 4.10 -0.51 42.25
N VAL A 925 4.19 -1.39 43.25
CA VAL A 925 3.89 -2.82 43.10
C VAL A 925 3.10 -3.30 44.30
N ARG A 926 1.86 -3.75 44.06
CA ARG A 926 0.95 -4.22 45.10
C ARG A 926 1.63 -5.27 45.99
N GLY A 927 1.66 -5.01 47.29
CA GLY A 927 2.25 -5.89 48.31
C GLY A 927 3.77 -5.88 48.42
N HIS A 928 4.50 -5.22 47.51
CA HIS A 928 5.96 -5.32 47.43
C HIS A 928 6.72 -4.00 47.40
N GLN A 929 6.19 -2.96 46.74
CA GLN A 929 6.95 -1.73 46.54
C GLN A 929 6.05 -0.51 46.68
N TYR A 930 6.27 0.21 47.78
CA TYR A 930 5.66 1.49 48.08
C TYR A 930 6.76 2.50 48.38
N VAL A 931 6.46 3.79 48.31
CA VAL A 931 7.37 4.83 48.78
C VAL A 931 6.64 5.71 49.77
N ALA A 932 7.22 5.86 50.97
CA ALA A 932 6.75 6.79 51.98
C ALA A 932 7.61 8.06 51.94
N ALA A 933 6.97 9.23 52.00
CA ALA A 933 7.62 10.53 52.11
C ALA A 933 7.21 11.20 53.42
N GLY A 934 8.12 11.92 54.06
CA GLY A 934 7.83 12.52 55.35
C GLY A 934 9.02 13.24 55.96
N THR A 935 8.85 13.71 57.20
CA THR A 935 9.97 14.22 57.98
C THR A 935 10.95 13.10 58.27
N LEU A 936 12.25 13.41 58.36
CA LEU A 936 13.29 12.43 58.68
C LEU A 936 12.99 11.71 60.01
N THR A 937 12.38 12.42 60.96
CA THR A 937 11.88 11.85 62.22
C THR A 937 10.80 10.79 61.96
N ASN A 938 9.73 11.11 61.22
CA ASN A 938 8.64 10.16 61.00
C ASN A 938 9.03 8.99 60.10
N LEU A 939 9.98 9.17 59.17
CA LEU A 939 10.56 8.07 58.40
C LEU A 939 11.40 7.15 59.29
N ALA A 940 12.15 7.69 60.25
CA ALA A 940 12.86 6.91 61.24
C ALA A 940 11.90 6.14 62.18
N VAL A 941 10.79 6.77 62.59
CA VAL A 941 9.72 6.11 63.36
C VAL A 941 9.10 4.98 62.54
N LEU A 942 8.74 5.23 61.28
CA LEU A 942 8.18 4.21 60.38
C LEU A 942 9.11 3.00 60.28
N ARG A 943 10.40 3.23 60.04
CA ARG A 943 11.42 2.17 60.04
C ARG A 943 11.41 1.36 61.33
N LEU A 944 11.52 2.02 62.48
CA LEU A 944 11.62 1.36 63.78
C LEU A 944 10.33 0.60 64.14
N VAL A 945 9.17 1.14 63.79
CA VAL A 945 7.87 0.48 63.98
C VAL A 945 7.77 -0.78 63.12
N LEU A 946 8.13 -0.68 61.83
CA LEU A 946 8.11 -1.84 60.94
C LEU A 946 9.13 -2.90 61.37
N ASP A 947 10.31 -2.50 61.84
CA ASP A 947 11.32 -3.42 62.38
C ASP A 947 10.82 -4.09 63.67
N ALA A 948 10.15 -3.35 64.57
CA ALA A 948 9.55 -3.90 65.79
C ALA A 948 8.47 -4.94 65.46
N ILE A 949 7.52 -4.60 64.58
CA ILE A 949 6.48 -5.54 64.11
C ILE A 949 7.12 -6.77 63.47
N ALA A 950 8.16 -6.60 62.65
CA ALA A 950 8.86 -7.69 61.99
C ALA A 950 9.64 -8.60 62.96
N ALA A 951 10.09 -8.08 64.09
CA ALA A 951 10.88 -8.81 65.09
C ALA A 951 10.02 -9.51 66.15
N THR A 952 8.96 -8.86 66.63
CA THR A 952 8.18 -9.32 67.79
C THR A 952 6.73 -9.64 67.48
N GLY A 953 6.22 -9.29 66.29
CA GLY A 953 4.82 -9.54 65.89
C GLY A 953 3.79 -8.73 66.68
N VAL A 954 4.22 -7.69 67.39
CA VAL A 954 3.35 -6.83 68.19
C VAL A 954 2.35 -6.05 67.32
N PRO A 955 1.15 -5.71 67.86
CA PRO A 955 0.20 -4.85 67.16
C PRO A 955 0.75 -3.45 66.87
N THR A 956 0.31 -2.84 65.77
CA THR A 956 0.74 -1.52 65.31
C THR A 956 0.72 -0.44 66.40
N ALA A 957 -0.37 -0.32 67.16
CA ALA A 957 -0.52 0.73 68.18
C ALA A 957 0.50 0.59 69.32
N GLU A 958 0.82 -0.65 69.70
CA GLU A 958 1.82 -0.95 70.74
C GLU A 958 3.24 -0.68 70.22
N ALA A 959 3.52 -1.03 68.97
CA ALA A 959 4.80 -0.74 68.31
C ALA A 959 5.07 0.78 68.23
N VAL A 960 4.07 1.56 67.81
CA VAL A 960 4.19 3.03 67.70
C VAL A 960 4.45 3.66 69.06
N SER A 961 3.66 3.33 70.08
CA SER A 961 3.83 3.85 71.45
C SER A 961 5.22 3.54 72.00
N THR A 962 5.68 2.30 71.84
CA THR A 962 7.00 1.86 72.32
C THR A 962 8.13 2.64 71.64
N VAL A 963 8.10 2.76 70.31
CA VAL A 963 9.13 3.47 69.54
C VAL A 963 9.23 4.94 69.93
N LEU A 964 8.10 5.61 70.13
CA LEU A 964 8.07 7.05 70.46
C LEU A 964 8.61 7.39 71.87
N THR A 965 8.70 6.42 72.78
CA THR A 965 9.34 6.62 74.10
C THR A 965 10.87 6.49 74.09
N GLY A 966 11.44 5.96 73.00
CA GLY A 966 12.88 5.76 72.83
C GLY A 966 13.56 6.91 72.06
N PRO A 967 14.91 6.94 72.03
CA PRO A 967 15.64 7.92 71.22
C PRO A 967 15.44 7.67 69.73
N ILE A 968 14.99 8.70 68.99
CA ILE A 968 14.79 8.65 67.54
C ILE A 968 15.95 9.35 66.85
N GLY A 969 16.82 8.58 66.19
CA GLY A 969 17.86 9.12 65.31
C GLY A 969 17.28 9.45 63.93
N THR A 970 17.52 10.67 63.44
CA THR A 970 17.02 11.16 62.13
C THR A 970 17.91 10.77 60.95
N GLU A 971 18.99 10.01 61.19
CA GLU A 971 19.84 9.50 60.12
C GLU A 971 19.10 8.47 59.26
N ALA A 972 19.24 8.62 57.94
CA ALA A 972 18.66 7.73 56.94
C ALA A 972 19.36 6.36 56.94
N VAL A 973 18.85 5.41 57.73
CA VAL A 973 19.42 4.07 57.88
C VAL A 973 18.51 3.02 57.25
N ARG A 974 19.09 2.15 56.41
CA ARG A 974 18.39 1.01 55.80
C ARG A 974 17.98 -0.04 56.85
N SER A 975 16.78 -0.60 56.70
CA SER A 975 16.28 -1.72 57.51
C SER A 975 15.77 -2.91 56.67
N LYS A 976 15.11 -3.87 57.33
CA LYS A 976 14.58 -5.08 56.71
C LYS A 976 13.52 -4.76 55.66
N ALA A 977 12.58 -3.88 55.99
CA ALA A 977 11.44 -3.51 55.15
C ALA A 977 11.51 -2.08 54.59
N THR A 978 12.44 -1.24 55.08
CA THR A 978 12.57 0.15 54.64
C THR A 978 13.96 0.44 54.06
N ILE A 979 14.01 1.12 52.92
CA ILE A 979 15.23 1.52 52.23
C ILE A 979 15.15 3.02 51.93
N PRO A 980 15.94 3.87 52.61
CA PRO A 980 15.98 5.30 52.30
C PRO A 980 16.40 5.56 50.85
N LEU A 981 15.75 6.51 50.20
CA LEU A 981 16.10 6.97 48.86
C LEU A 981 17.13 8.11 48.98
N HIS A 982 18.40 7.78 48.76
CA HIS A 982 19.49 8.75 48.86
C HIS A 982 19.37 9.84 47.79
N GLY A 983 19.69 11.08 48.16
CA GLY A 983 19.65 12.23 47.25
C GLY A 983 18.26 12.83 47.01
N ILE A 984 17.21 12.31 47.65
CA ILE A 984 15.86 12.88 47.61
C ILE A 984 15.54 13.51 48.95
N ASP A 985 15.53 14.83 48.97
CA ASP A 985 15.40 15.66 50.17
C ASP A 985 14.09 16.46 50.21
N ALA A 986 13.14 16.11 49.34
CA ALA A 986 11.86 16.77 49.22
C ALA A 986 10.73 15.73 49.06
N PRO A 987 9.61 15.86 49.80
CA PRO A 987 8.59 14.81 49.89
C PRO A 987 7.59 14.93 48.73
N PHE A 988 8.04 14.70 47.51
CA PHE A 988 7.21 14.89 46.31
C PHE A 988 5.97 13.99 46.30
N HIS A 989 4.89 14.47 45.68
CA HIS A 989 3.54 13.88 45.68
C HIS A 989 2.80 13.85 47.03
N SER A 990 3.38 14.41 48.09
CA SER A 990 2.67 14.61 49.37
C SER A 990 1.82 15.87 49.37
N GLN A 991 0.93 15.98 50.37
CA GLN A 991 0.10 17.17 50.59
C GLN A 991 0.91 18.45 50.86
N LEU A 992 2.19 18.36 51.23
CA LEU A 992 3.06 19.52 51.42
C LEU A 992 3.09 20.43 50.18
N PHE A 993 3.00 19.85 48.98
CA PHE A 993 3.06 20.58 47.72
C PHE A 993 1.71 21.11 47.24
N ALA A 994 0.59 20.81 47.93
CA ALA A 994 -0.75 21.23 47.53
C ALA A 994 -0.87 22.75 47.39
N GLY A 995 -0.20 23.52 48.27
CA GLY A 995 -0.16 24.98 48.22
C GLY A 995 0.51 25.56 46.97
N HIS A 996 1.34 24.78 46.27
CA HIS A 996 2.06 25.19 45.06
C HIS A 996 1.41 24.72 43.75
N VAL A 997 0.34 23.91 43.82
CA VAL A 997 -0.40 23.45 42.65
C VAL A 997 -0.99 24.61 41.82
N PRO A 998 -1.55 25.69 42.42
CA PRO A 998 -2.04 26.84 41.64
C PRO A 998 -0.97 27.52 40.78
N ASP A 999 0.28 27.55 41.25
CA ASP A 999 1.40 28.16 40.52
C ASP A 999 1.79 27.32 39.30
N LEU A 1000 1.90 25.99 39.46
CA LEU A 1000 2.14 25.09 38.33
C LEU A 1000 0.97 25.07 37.35
N ARG A 1001 -0.28 25.16 37.84
CA ARG A 1001 -1.48 25.25 36.98
C ARG A 1001 -1.45 26.49 36.10
N GLU A 1002 -1.04 27.64 36.65
CA GLU A 1002 -0.93 28.87 35.87
C GLU A 1002 0.19 28.79 34.84
N ALA A 1003 1.36 28.27 35.23
CA ALA A 1003 2.45 28.02 34.28
C ALA A 1003 1.99 27.13 33.12
N LEU A 1004 1.29 26.02 33.40
CA LEU A 1004 0.71 25.15 32.38
C LEU A 1004 -0.31 25.88 31.50
N ARG A 1005 -1.17 26.73 32.06
CA ARG A 1005 -2.15 27.52 31.29
C ARG A 1005 -1.53 28.49 30.31
N THR A 1006 -0.39 29.09 30.64
CA THR A 1006 0.29 30.01 29.72
C THR A 1006 0.88 29.30 28.50
N LYS A 1007 1.12 27.98 28.60
CA LYS A 1007 1.76 27.15 27.58
C LYS A 1007 0.81 26.19 26.85
N LEU A 1008 -0.40 25.99 27.38
CA LEU A 1008 -1.46 25.21 26.76
C LEU A 1008 -2.47 26.16 26.10
N HIS A 1009 -2.49 26.19 24.77
CA HIS A 1009 -3.37 27.09 24.00
C HIS A 1009 -4.67 26.38 23.58
N ASP A 1010 -5.76 27.14 23.48
CA ASP A 1010 -7.01 26.62 22.93
C ASP A 1010 -6.81 26.14 21.49
N GLY A 1011 -7.04 24.85 21.26
CA GLY A 1011 -6.85 24.20 19.96
C GLY A 1011 -5.62 23.31 19.82
N THR A 1012 -4.65 23.34 20.76
CA THR A 1012 -3.47 22.43 20.73
C THR A 1012 -3.72 21.09 21.43
N VAL A 1013 -4.89 20.90 22.05
CA VAL A 1013 -5.25 19.67 22.75
C VAL A 1013 -6.46 19.04 22.05
N SER A 1014 -6.24 17.90 21.38
CA SER A 1014 -7.31 17.09 20.82
C SER A 1014 -7.75 16.01 21.81
N PRO A 1015 -9.05 15.95 22.19
CA PRO A 1015 -9.59 14.84 22.98
C PRO A 1015 -9.32 13.47 22.37
N ASP A 1016 -9.24 13.37 21.05
CA ASP A 1016 -8.98 12.09 20.35
C ASP A 1016 -7.54 11.58 20.56
N MET A 1017 -6.58 12.48 20.84
CA MET A 1017 -5.19 12.10 21.09
C MET A 1017 -4.97 11.57 22.51
N LEU A 1018 -5.81 11.99 23.46
CA LEU A 1018 -5.71 11.60 24.88
C LEU A 1018 -6.73 10.51 25.25
N GLY A 1019 -7.93 10.59 24.69
CA GLY A 1019 -9.09 9.78 25.02
C GLY A 1019 -8.78 8.29 24.92
N ARG A 1020 -8.98 7.57 26.02
CA ARG A 1020 -8.76 6.12 26.17
C ARG A 1020 -7.33 5.64 25.87
N ARG A 1021 -6.37 6.56 25.75
CA ARG A 1021 -4.95 6.27 25.51
C ARG A 1021 -4.06 6.70 26.67
N TYR A 1022 -4.27 7.92 27.16
CA TYR A 1022 -3.52 8.49 28.27
C TYR A 1022 -4.01 7.93 29.61
N ILE A 1023 -3.11 7.48 30.48
CA ILE A 1023 -3.42 7.08 31.86
C ILE A 1023 -2.69 8.03 32.84
N PRO A 1024 -3.39 8.93 33.54
CA PRO A 1024 -2.77 9.83 34.52
C PRO A 1024 -2.39 9.10 35.81
N ASN A 1025 -1.39 9.62 36.53
CA ASN A 1025 -1.03 9.09 37.85
C ASN A 1025 -2.11 9.37 38.92
N LEU A 1026 -2.88 10.45 38.79
CA LEU A 1026 -3.90 10.84 39.76
C LEU A 1026 -5.07 9.84 39.82
N THR A 1027 -5.59 9.42 38.66
CA THR A 1027 -6.81 8.60 38.57
C THR A 1027 -6.53 7.13 38.26
N ALA A 1028 -5.37 6.80 37.69
CA ALA A 1028 -4.97 5.44 37.28
C ALA A 1028 -5.98 4.71 36.36
N VAL A 1029 -6.85 5.46 35.67
CA VAL A 1029 -7.78 4.94 34.66
C VAL A 1029 -7.62 5.71 33.35
N PRO A 1030 -7.96 5.12 32.19
CA PRO A 1030 -7.83 5.81 30.91
C PRO A 1030 -8.59 7.14 30.90
N PHE A 1031 -7.94 8.19 30.41
CA PHE A 1031 -8.50 9.53 30.34
C PHE A 1031 -9.77 9.55 29.49
N GLU A 1032 -10.85 10.12 30.02
CA GLU A 1032 -12.10 10.28 29.30
C GLU A 1032 -12.70 11.67 29.55
N VAL A 1033 -13.38 12.21 28.53
CA VAL A 1033 -14.15 13.47 28.65
C VAL A 1033 -15.60 13.13 28.99
N THR A 1034 -15.79 12.46 30.13
CA THR A 1034 -17.11 12.06 30.64
C THR A 1034 -17.37 12.67 32.01
N ARG A 1035 -18.64 12.91 32.34
CA ARG A 1035 -19.03 13.45 33.65
C ARG A 1035 -18.47 12.60 34.81
N ALA A 1036 -18.57 11.28 34.70
CA ALA A 1036 -18.07 10.35 35.72
C ALA A 1036 -16.56 10.51 35.98
N TYR A 1037 -15.78 10.74 34.92
CA TYR A 1037 -14.34 10.97 35.02
C TYR A 1037 -14.04 12.26 35.81
N PHE A 1038 -14.72 13.37 35.49
CA PHE A 1038 -14.55 14.63 36.21
C PHE A 1038 -15.02 14.56 37.67
N GLU A 1039 -16.07 13.81 37.97
CA GLU A 1039 -16.52 13.55 39.35
C GLU A 1039 -15.45 12.78 40.15
N THR A 1040 -14.77 11.81 39.52
CA THR A 1040 -13.64 11.10 40.16
C THR A 1040 -12.45 12.04 40.40
N VAL A 1041 -12.09 12.88 39.44
CA VAL A 1041 -11.02 13.87 39.61
C VAL A 1041 -11.35 14.81 40.77
N TYR A 1042 -12.57 15.34 40.83
CA TYR A 1042 -13.03 16.24 41.91
C TYR A 1042 -13.00 15.59 43.30
N MET A 1043 -13.20 14.27 43.41
CA MET A 1043 -13.07 13.59 44.70
C MET A 1043 -11.60 13.43 45.15
N LEU A 1044 -10.64 13.53 44.24
CA LEU A 1044 -9.21 13.32 44.48
C LEU A 1044 -8.41 14.64 44.57
N THR A 1045 -9.02 15.78 44.21
CA THR A 1045 -8.39 17.11 44.17
C THR A 1045 -9.25 18.12 44.91
#